data_AF-A0A6J5ZPH9-F1
#
_entry.id   AF-A0A6J5ZPH9-F1
#
_cell.length_a   1.000
_cell.length_b   1.000
_cell.length_c   1.000
_cell.angle_alpha   90.00
_cell.angle_beta   90.00
_cell.angle_gamma   90.00
#
_symmetry.space_group_name_H-M   'P 1'
#
loop_
_entity.id
_entity.type
_entity.pdbx_description
1 polymer ?
#
loop_
_entity_poly.entity_id
_entity_poly.type
_entity_poly.pdbx_seq_one_letter_code
_entity_poly.pdbx_strand_id
1 'polypeptide(L)'
;MAPDPHATRPTIALVMIVKDESHIITEAFESVRGFIDTWCIVDTGSTDGTQDLIRDYFAKANIPGTLHEREWVNFAVNRSQSLELARDTADYSFVLDADDLVVGEPDLSVLSADAYMMRIGDGFTYWRAQLFNNSRAWEYRGVLHEYAACAEPCGPIERLEGDYYIDTRRLGARNLVDDKYERDTSVLRAELERDPNDSRTIFYLAQSRFDAGDAIEAYDLYTRRTEMGGWDEEIFYSHLQRARALERMGAGWERVLSTFLEAWNFRPSRIEPLIEIARHYRSTSEWELAYLFASRATDAEFPDGDLLFVAADCYRWQGQDEGAIAAYYTGRYQESFDHCASLLNSVDLPLDQRERVLSNMMFAVPFLTPNTTIPVDIIERLTERFAAPRTDPQVTLTITTCKRRDLFERTMDSFLLNCRDLEAIDRWVCIDDCSSEADRLAMIMRYPFFEFIWKDESSKGHAQSMERLRHEVSSPYWLHLEDDWEFFLPDNYIARAQAILEDDPSIAQVLFNRNYAETVSESGIPGGEVRTTAIGKQPYRLHTYFERDTEDYITFNREVAQGAANNAYWPNFSLRPSMMRADAINDIGAFSSDAPHFELDFAERFTAAGLHSAFFDSLCSFTTGTLTTDKGPSRKPNAYDLNGEPQFGHKRTTQPTTTVRLTSFWASPQDLVTQFERQTMGDGRWNSIQLTDDDDADITVILNHPASTPVDKATSIVIHMEPEAGVRTWGPWANPKSDDFLHVRRHAQFPNVAEWHLGATWAELGGGQLAEPLTKTRDLSTVISNKLNDPGHQLRITFVRHLVANHVAIDVFGRGAIEGVTNHKGELPDRDKRDGLFPYRYTFAAENHSEHNYVTEKLFDAILSECLCFYWGCPNLEQLVNPDAFVRLPLEDPVESQRIIEEAIVSDLWSQRIDAIRAEKKRILNEYQLIPVLERTVRGLNRFNALPIRVINLDRRPDRWTTMSEHLARSTDSQTAAKFERVAGVCGLDLDLTPEIQHLFRNNDFNFRRGIIGCAQTHLALWQAIADGDAGMMLIAEDDIELVNEFRDRFIDALGQLPDTSEFDLAFLGSHRWDYAPDRTDLVPRNCWRPMVWEDFLGGTFSYLVTKAGARKLLDIAERDGIQTAIDWFPMRHGSELRALECTPDLVISPLAWPGRSGDSDIQHDFEVLRPAPPKIHAHHTDAAHSSE
;
A
#
# COMPACT_ATOMS: atom_id res chain seq x y z
N MET A 1 57.62 -18.80 1.89
CA MET A 1 58.83 -18.00 2.19
C MET A 1 58.35 -16.58 2.42
N ALA A 2 58.78 -15.92 3.49
CA ALA A 2 58.48 -14.49 3.66
C ALA A 2 59.28 -13.70 2.60
N PRO A 3 58.69 -12.71 1.90
CA PRO A 3 59.40 -11.93 0.90
C PRO A 3 60.50 -11.08 1.54
N ASP A 4 61.63 -10.95 0.83
CA ASP A 4 62.77 -10.12 1.21
C ASP A 4 62.35 -8.64 1.26
N PRO A 5 62.50 -7.92 2.39
CA PRO A 5 62.14 -6.51 2.52
C PRO A 5 62.96 -5.56 1.62
N HIS A 6 63.95 -6.08 0.89
CA HIS A 6 64.78 -5.33 -0.05
C HIS A 6 64.53 -5.67 -1.54
N ALA A 7 63.59 -6.55 -1.88
CA ALA A 7 63.22 -6.79 -3.27
C ALA A 7 62.44 -5.58 -3.82
N THR A 8 63.04 -4.87 -4.78
CA THR A 8 62.34 -3.83 -5.54
C THR A 8 61.24 -4.47 -6.38
N ARG A 9 60.00 -3.95 -6.29
CA ARG A 9 58.88 -4.42 -7.11
C ARG A 9 59.25 -4.38 -8.62
N PRO A 10 58.79 -5.33 -9.44
CA PRO A 10 59.03 -5.30 -10.89
C PRO A 10 58.45 -4.02 -11.52
N THR A 11 59.17 -3.46 -12.48
CA THR A 11 58.70 -2.32 -13.28
C THR A 11 57.82 -2.79 -14.44
N ILE A 12 56.74 -2.05 -14.73
CA ILE A 12 55.73 -2.42 -15.73
C ILE A 12 55.64 -1.37 -16.85
N ALA A 13 55.70 -1.80 -18.11
CA ALA A 13 55.47 -0.97 -19.30
C ALA A 13 54.09 -1.23 -19.90
N LEU A 14 53.26 -0.20 -20.08
CA LEU A 14 52.05 -0.30 -20.91
C LEU A 14 52.46 -0.43 -22.39
N VAL A 15 52.00 -1.48 -23.07
CA VAL A 15 52.28 -1.73 -24.49
C VAL A 15 50.99 -1.81 -25.28
N MET A 16 50.87 -0.97 -26.32
CA MET A 16 49.65 -0.92 -27.14
C MET A 16 49.98 -0.70 -28.61
N ILE A 17 49.08 -1.14 -29.49
CA ILE A 17 49.01 -0.70 -30.89
C ILE A 17 47.73 0.13 -31.05
N VAL A 18 47.82 1.30 -31.69
CA VAL A 18 46.69 2.24 -31.79
C VAL A 18 46.50 2.73 -33.22
N LYS A 19 45.25 3.05 -33.58
CA LYS A 19 44.90 3.77 -34.80
C LYS A 19 43.53 4.45 -34.69
N ASP A 20 43.51 5.77 -34.75
CA ASP A 20 42.30 6.59 -34.73
C ASP A 20 41.39 6.33 -33.49
N GLU A 21 41.96 6.38 -32.28
CA GLU A 21 41.28 6.04 -31.01
C GLU A 21 41.13 7.26 -30.06
N SER A 22 41.19 8.48 -30.60
CA SER A 22 41.13 9.72 -29.79
C SER A 22 39.85 9.86 -28.97
N HIS A 23 38.77 9.18 -29.36
CA HIS A 23 37.46 9.22 -28.71
C HIS A 23 37.38 8.40 -27.42
N ILE A 24 38.28 7.45 -27.17
CA ILE A 24 38.15 6.49 -26.04
C ILE A 24 39.45 6.20 -25.27
N ILE A 25 40.61 6.41 -25.89
CA ILE A 25 41.89 5.89 -25.37
C ILE A 25 42.27 6.41 -23.98
N THR A 26 41.81 7.60 -23.59
CA THR A 26 42.12 8.18 -22.27
C THR A 26 41.48 7.42 -21.12
N GLU A 27 40.32 6.80 -21.33
CA GLU A 27 39.67 5.97 -20.31
C GLU A 27 40.51 4.71 -20.01
N ALA A 28 41.09 4.11 -21.06
CA ALA A 28 42.02 3.00 -20.91
C ALA A 28 43.24 3.41 -20.07
N PHE A 29 43.80 4.60 -20.32
CA PHE A 29 44.92 5.11 -19.52
C PHE A 29 44.57 5.36 -18.06
N GLU A 30 43.41 5.95 -17.78
CA GLU A 30 42.95 6.16 -16.40
C GLU A 30 42.82 4.84 -15.64
N SER A 31 42.37 3.77 -16.30
CA SER A 31 42.23 2.45 -15.67
C SER A 31 43.56 1.80 -15.31
N VAL A 32 44.68 2.18 -15.96
CA VAL A 32 45.98 1.51 -15.76
C VAL A 32 47.10 2.37 -15.20
N ARG A 33 46.94 3.69 -15.15
CA ARG A 33 48.02 4.62 -14.73
C ARG A 33 48.58 4.33 -13.34
N GLY A 34 47.80 3.71 -12.45
CA GLY A 34 48.23 3.31 -11.11
C GLY A 34 49.15 2.08 -11.09
N PHE A 35 49.20 1.31 -12.18
CA PHE A 35 49.88 0.01 -12.25
C PHE A 35 51.13 0.02 -13.14
N ILE A 36 51.42 1.12 -13.82
CA ILE A 36 52.51 1.21 -14.81
C ILE A 36 53.60 2.20 -14.37
N ASP A 37 54.84 1.91 -14.72
CA ASP A 37 56.00 2.78 -14.47
C ASP A 37 56.47 3.49 -15.75
N THR A 38 56.15 2.93 -16.92
CA THR A 38 56.46 3.50 -18.24
C THR A 38 55.42 3.07 -19.28
N TRP A 39 55.51 3.61 -20.50
CA TRP A 39 54.65 3.22 -21.63
C TRP A 39 55.42 3.18 -22.96
N CYS A 40 55.02 2.26 -23.85
CA CYS A 40 55.53 2.10 -25.21
C CYS A 40 54.34 1.82 -26.14
N ILE A 41 53.87 2.86 -26.84
CA ILE A 41 52.70 2.76 -27.71
C ILE A 41 53.15 2.89 -29.18
N VAL A 42 52.65 1.99 -30.03
CA VAL A 42 52.90 2.00 -31.47
C VAL A 42 51.67 2.52 -32.20
N ASP A 43 51.77 3.72 -32.75
CA ASP A 43 50.76 4.29 -33.65
C ASP A 43 50.95 3.75 -35.07
N THR A 44 49.87 3.25 -35.65
CA THR A 44 49.88 2.60 -36.97
C THR A 44 49.30 3.47 -38.08
N GLY A 45 49.35 4.79 -37.89
CA GLY A 45 48.92 5.81 -38.85
C GLY A 45 47.60 6.49 -38.49
N SER A 46 47.46 6.94 -37.23
CA SER A 46 46.30 7.75 -36.82
C SER A 46 46.30 9.11 -37.50
N THR A 47 45.10 9.63 -37.74
CA THR A 47 44.84 10.91 -38.41
C THR A 47 43.88 11.82 -37.63
N ASP A 48 43.33 11.32 -36.53
CA ASP A 48 42.34 11.99 -35.69
C ASP A 48 42.92 12.78 -34.50
N GLY A 49 44.24 12.78 -34.34
CA GLY A 49 44.93 13.43 -33.22
C GLY A 49 45.27 12.50 -32.04
N THR A 50 45.01 11.19 -32.15
CA THR A 50 45.38 10.17 -31.13
C THR A 50 46.80 10.34 -30.62
N GLN A 51 47.76 10.59 -31.51
CA GLN A 51 49.19 10.72 -31.18
C GLN A 51 49.46 11.85 -30.18
N ASP A 52 48.85 13.02 -30.38
CA ASP A 52 49.03 14.18 -29.51
C ASP A 52 48.35 13.97 -28.17
N LEU A 53 47.17 13.35 -28.17
CA LEU A 53 46.43 13.00 -26.96
C LEU A 53 47.23 12.08 -26.03
N ILE A 54 47.89 11.06 -26.59
CA ILE A 54 48.75 10.13 -25.84
C ILE A 54 49.90 10.89 -25.15
N ARG A 55 50.61 11.73 -25.91
CA ARG A 55 51.75 12.50 -25.40
C ARG A 55 51.31 13.46 -24.29
N ASP A 56 50.22 14.20 -24.53
CA ASP A 56 49.69 15.18 -23.58
C ASP A 56 49.21 14.52 -22.28
N TYR A 57 48.55 13.37 -22.38
CA TYR A 57 48.04 12.65 -21.21
C TYR A 57 49.18 12.20 -20.29
N PHE A 58 50.16 11.45 -20.81
CA PHE A 58 51.24 10.91 -20.00
C PHE A 58 52.22 12.00 -19.52
N ALA A 59 52.39 13.08 -20.28
CA ALA A 59 53.14 14.25 -19.82
C ALA A 59 52.48 14.90 -18.59
N LYS A 60 51.14 15.02 -18.57
CA LYS A 60 50.38 15.53 -17.41
C LYS A 60 50.41 14.55 -16.23
N ALA A 61 50.36 13.25 -16.49
CA ALA A 61 50.43 12.21 -15.47
C ALA A 61 51.85 12.00 -14.91
N ASN A 62 52.88 12.61 -15.52
CA ASN A 62 54.29 12.48 -15.16
C ASN A 62 54.80 11.01 -15.22
N ILE A 63 54.37 10.27 -16.24
CA ILE A 63 54.82 8.89 -16.50
C ILE A 63 55.71 8.89 -17.75
N PRO A 64 56.98 8.46 -17.66
CA PRO A 64 57.89 8.43 -18.80
C PRO A 64 57.46 7.38 -19.84
N GLY A 65 57.78 7.59 -21.11
CA GLY A 65 57.50 6.60 -22.16
C GLY A 65 57.69 7.15 -23.57
N THR A 66 57.43 6.31 -24.58
CA THR A 66 57.66 6.63 -26.00
C THR A 66 56.50 6.23 -26.90
N LEU A 67 56.15 7.14 -27.81
CA LEU A 67 55.26 6.88 -28.93
C LEU A 67 56.09 6.57 -30.17
N HIS A 68 55.80 5.46 -30.85
CA HIS A 68 56.46 5.05 -32.08
C HIS A 68 55.48 5.00 -33.25
N GLU A 69 55.81 5.64 -34.36
CA GLU A 69 54.99 5.58 -35.58
C GLU A 69 55.52 4.49 -36.51
N ARG A 70 54.65 3.59 -36.94
CA ARG A 70 54.98 2.42 -37.78
C ARG A 70 53.91 2.20 -38.83
N GLU A 71 54.30 1.60 -39.96
CA GLU A 71 53.33 1.20 -40.97
C GLU A 71 52.49 0.01 -40.47
N TRP A 72 51.18 0.05 -40.71
CA TRP A 72 50.30 -1.09 -40.46
C TRP A 72 50.60 -2.23 -41.44
N VAL A 73 50.90 -3.42 -40.92
CA VAL A 73 51.09 -4.65 -41.71
C VAL A 73 49.99 -5.65 -41.38
N ASN A 74 49.94 -6.11 -40.13
CA ASN A 74 48.88 -6.94 -39.53
C ASN A 74 49.06 -6.98 -38.00
N PHE A 75 48.07 -7.53 -37.29
CA PHE A 75 48.09 -7.57 -35.82
C PHE A 75 49.33 -8.24 -35.24
N ALA A 76 49.69 -9.43 -35.71
CA ALA A 76 50.84 -10.17 -35.21
C ALA A 76 52.16 -9.43 -35.40
N VAL A 77 52.40 -8.84 -36.58
CA VAL A 77 53.63 -8.10 -36.87
C VAL A 77 53.72 -6.83 -36.02
N ASN A 78 52.66 -6.03 -35.99
CA ASN A 78 52.67 -4.76 -35.27
C ASN A 78 52.71 -4.96 -33.74
N ARG A 79 52.03 -5.98 -33.17
CA ARG A 79 52.13 -6.34 -31.75
C ARG A 79 53.49 -6.94 -31.38
N SER A 80 54.10 -7.73 -32.26
CA SER A 80 55.47 -8.23 -32.02
C SER A 80 56.48 -7.07 -32.02
N GLN A 81 56.29 -6.11 -32.92
CA GLN A 81 57.12 -4.91 -32.97
C GLN A 81 56.96 -4.03 -31.72
N SER A 82 55.75 -3.90 -31.16
CA SER A 82 55.54 -3.12 -29.94
C SER A 82 56.20 -3.77 -28.72
N LEU A 83 56.15 -5.11 -28.60
CA LEU A 83 56.86 -5.84 -27.54
C LEU A 83 58.39 -5.69 -27.64
N GLU A 84 58.96 -5.80 -28.84
CA GLU A 84 60.40 -5.63 -29.03
C GLU A 84 60.87 -4.20 -28.71
N LEU A 85 60.05 -3.19 -29.02
CA LEU A 85 60.34 -1.79 -28.68
C LEU A 85 60.26 -1.54 -27.15
N ALA A 86 59.37 -2.23 -26.45
CA ALA A 86 59.20 -2.11 -25.01
C ALA A 86 60.24 -2.90 -24.18
N ARG A 87 61.00 -3.79 -24.82
CA ARG A 87 61.85 -4.78 -24.16
C ARG A 87 62.85 -4.22 -23.15
N ASP A 88 63.51 -3.12 -23.47
CA ASP A 88 64.52 -2.50 -22.59
C ASP A 88 63.95 -1.38 -21.70
N THR A 89 62.62 -1.26 -21.63
CA THR A 89 61.95 -0.13 -20.94
C THR A 89 61.45 -0.46 -19.53
N ALA A 90 61.17 -1.73 -19.23
CA ALA A 90 60.67 -2.22 -17.95
C ALA A 90 60.92 -3.74 -17.80
N ASP A 91 60.69 -4.29 -16.61
CA ASP A 91 60.81 -5.73 -16.36
C ASP A 91 59.71 -6.55 -17.05
N TYR A 92 58.48 -6.01 -17.09
CA TYR A 92 57.34 -6.63 -17.77
C TYR A 92 56.65 -5.67 -18.75
N SER A 93 56.15 -6.21 -19.86
CA SER A 93 55.23 -5.55 -20.77
C SER A 93 53.79 -5.96 -20.47
N PHE A 94 52.92 -4.99 -20.19
CA PHE A 94 51.48 -5.16 -20.05
C PHE A 94 50.79 -4.73 -21.34
N VAL A 95 50.33 -5.70 -22.13
CA VAL A 95 49.68 -5.47 -23.41
C VAL A 95 48.19 -5.25 -23.25
N LEU A 96 47.67 -4.14 -23.78
CA LEU A 96 46.24 -3.81 -23.79
C LEU A 96 45.82 -3.24 -25.16
N ASP A 97 44.56 -3.47 -25.52
CA ASP A 97 43.92 -2.78 -26.64
C ASP A 97 43.46 -1.37 -26.23
N ALA A 98 43.30 -0.46 -27.19
CA ALA A 98 42.93 0.93 -26.94
C ALA A 98 41.55 1.12 -26.28
N ASP A 99 40.68 0.12 -26.42
CA ASP A 99 39.37 0.05 -25.82
C ASP A 99 39.28 -0.88 -24.60
N ASP A 100 40.37 -1.49 -24.14
CA ASP A 100 40.38 -2.29 -22.90
C ASP A 100 40.33 -1.37 -21.65
N LEU A 101 39.55 -1.75 -20.63
CA LEU A 101 39.64 -1.17 -19.26
C LEU A 101 40.04 -2.25 -18.26
N VAL A 102 40.96 -1.93 -17.36
CA VAL A 102 41.22 -2.75 -16.18
C VAL A 102 40.23 -2.33 -15.08
N VAL A 103 39.35 -3.25 -14.70
CA VAL A 103 38.39 -3.06 -13.61
C VAL A 103 38.90 -3.83 -12.40
N GLY A 104 38.97 -3.17 -11.23
CA GLY A 104 39.56 -3.72 -10.01
C GLY A 104 41.06 -3.41 -9.87
N GLU A 105 41.72 -4.08 -8.92
CA GLU A 105 43.12 -3.81 -8.57
C GLU A 105 43.97 -5.09 -8.71
N PRO A 106 44.58 -5.35 -9.88
CA PRO A 106 45.52 -6.46 -10.03
C PRO A 106 46.76 -6.25 -9.16
N ASP A 107 47.16 -7.26 -8.38
CA ASP A 107 48.40 -7.22 -7.60
C ASP A 107 49.62 -7.51 -8.48
N LEU A 108 50.28 -6.45 -8.92
CA LEU A 108 51.52 -6.53 -9.71
C LEU A 108 52.79 -6.38 -8.85
N SER A 109 52.67 -6.42 -7.53
CA SER A 109 53.81 -6.18 -6.63
C SER A 109 54.81 -7.34 -6.57
N VAL A 110 54.34 -8.56 -6.85
CA VAL A 110 55.14 -9.79 -6.82
C VAL A 110 54.91 -10.60 -8.10
N LEU A 111 55.83 -10.47 -9.06
CA LEU A 111 55.82 -11.23 -10.32
C LEU A 111 57.09 -12.08 -10.44
N SER A 112 56.93 -13.36 -10.79
CA SER A 112 58.01 -14.33 -10.94
C SER A 112 57.90 -15.23 -12.18
N ALA A 113 56.71 -15.33 -12.79
CA ALA A 113 56.50 -16.13 -13.99
C ALA A 113 56.99 -15.39 -15.24
N ASP A 114 57.26 -16.14 -16.32
CA ASP A 114 57.72 -15.54 -17.58
C ASP A 114 56.57 -14.83 -18.31
N ALA A 115 55.32 -15.22 -18.06
CA ALA A 115 54.13 -14.47 -18.44
C ALA A 115 52.96 -14.73 -17.49
N TYR A 116 52.01 -13.80 -17.45
CA TYR A 116 50.76 -13.94 -16.73
C TYR A 116 49.54 -13.81 -17.65
N MET A 117 48.63 -14.76 -17.52
CA MET A 117 47.27 -14.68 -18.02
C MET A 117 46.42 -13.85 -17.08
N MET A 118 45.68 -12.90 -17.66
CA MET A 118 44.74 -12.04 -16.96
C MET A 118 43.32 -12.39 -17.38
N ARG A 119 42.39 -12.25 -16.43
CA ARG A 119 40.96 -12.54 -16.64
C ARG A 119 40.33 -11.46 -17.52
N ILE A 120 39.64 -11.89 -18.57
CA ILE A 120 38.90 -11.04 -19.50
C ILE A 120 37.41 -11.26 -19.30
N GLY A 121 36.65 -10.17 -19.16
CA GLY A 121 35.21 -10.17 -18.91
C GLY A 121 34.82 -10.62 -17.50
N ASP A 122 33.57 -10.36 -17.13
CA ASP A 122 32.99 -10.68 -15.83
C ASP A 122 31.90 -11.77 -15.92
N GLY A 123 30.76 -11.50 -16.57
CA GLY A 123 29.70 -12.50 -16.77
C GLY A 123 30.03 -13.59 -17.81
N PHE A 124 30.93 -13.28 -18.74
CA PHE A 124 31.53 -14.22 -19.69
C PHE A 124 33.05 -14.08 -19.60
N THR A 125 33.71 -15.11 -19.07
CA THR A 125 35.11 -15.04 -18.66
C THR A 125 36.00 -15.93 -19.51
N TYR A 126 37.22 -15.45 -19.74
CA TYR A 126 38.31 -16.25 -20.30
C TYR A 126 39.65 -15.66 -19.91
N TRP A 127 40.71 -16.44 -20.06
CA TRP A 127 42.06 -16.05 -19.67
C TRP A 127 42.92 -15.77 -20.89
N ARG A 128 43.56 -14.60 -20.92
CA ARG A 128 44.45 -14.18 -22.01
C ARG A 128 45.79 -13.74 -21.44
N ALA A 129 46.90 -14.21 -22.02
CA ALA A 129 48.23 -13.73 -21.66
C ALA A 129 48.34 -12.23 -22.01
N GLN A 130 48.62 -11.40 -21.01
CA GLN A 130 48.66 -9.94 -21.13
C GLN A 130 49.92 -9.33 -20.53
N LEU A 131 50.57 -10.01 -19.58
CA LEU A 131 51.79 -9.57 -18.93
C LEU A 131 52.94 -10.48 -19.33
N PHE A 132 54.02 -9.90 -19.84
CA PHE A 132 55.14 -10.65 -20.43
C PHE A 132 56.46 -10.17 -19.85
N ASN A 133 57.28 -11.07 -19.34
CA ASN A 133 58.61 -10.74 -18.83
C ASN A 133 59.52 -10.36 -20.01
N ASN A 134 60.06 -9.14 -20.00
CA ASN A 134 60.85 -8.57 -21.09
C ASN A 134 62.26 -9.17 -21.23
N SER A 135 62.73 -9.93 -20.22
CA SER A 135 63.96 -10.72 -20.37
C SER A 135 63.84 -11.84 -21.41
N ARG A 136 62.60 -12.18 -21.82
CA ARG A 136 62.29 -13.20 -22.82
C ARG A 136 61.90 -12.60 -24.16
N ALA A 137 62.17 -13.35 -25.24
CA ALA A 137 61.76 -12.97 -26.59
C ALA A 137 60.31 -13.38 -26.87
N TRP A 138 59.36 -12.47 -26.67
CA TRP A 138 57.93 -12.69 -26.99
C TRP A 138 57.59 -12.17 -28.39
N GLU A 139 56.81 -12.94 -29.15
CA GLU A 139 56.26 -12.55 -30.44
C GLU A 139 54.80 -13.00 -30.58
N TYR A 140 53.98 -12.25 -31.29
CA TYR A 140 52.62 -12.66 -31.62
C TYR A 140 52.58 -13.49 -32.91
N ARG A 141 51.81 -14.57 -32.89
CA ARG A 141 51.61 -15.48 -34.04
C ARG A 141 50.12 -15.61 -34.36
N GLY A 142 49.80 -15.80 -35.64
CA GLY A 142 48.42 -15.91 -36.15
C GLY A 142 48.03 -14.71 -37.01
N VAL A 143 47.04 -14.90 -37.89
CA VAL A 143 46.61 -13.85 -38.83
C VAL A 143 45.49 -12.98 -38.24
N LEU A 144 44.59 -13.61 -37.46
CA LEU A 144 43.55 -12.99 -36.62
C LEU A 144 43.41 -13.82 -35.34
N HIS A 145 43.03 -13.18 -34.23
CA HIS A 145 43.05 -13.80 -32.88
C HIS A 145 44.44 -14.35 -32.52
N GLU A 146 45.45 -13.52 -32.81
CA GLU A 146 46.85 -13.78 -32.55
C GLU A 146 47.12 -14.07 -31.08
N TYR A 147 48.13 -14.88 -30.82
CA TYR A 147 48.55 -15.23 -29.47
C TYR A 147 50.05 -14.98 -29.32
N ALA A 148 50.44 -14.55 -28.12
CA ALA A 148 51.85 -14.39 -27.79
C ALA A 148 52.49 -15.77 -27.59
N ALA A 149 53.63 -15.98 -28.23
CA ALA A 149 54.48 -17.14 -28.08
C ALA A 149 55.90 -16.69 -27.74
N CYS A 150 56.57 -17.41 -26.87
CA CYS A 150 57.99 -17.18 -26.65
C CYS A 150 58.77 -17.81 -27.81
N ALA A 151 59.66 -17.03 -28.44
CA ALA A 151 60.54 -17.50 -29.51
C ALA A 151 61.65 -18.44 -28.98
N GLU A 152 61.79 -18.53 -27.67
CA GLU A 152 62.71 -19.39 -26.93
C GLU A 152 61.95 -20.22 -25.87
N PRO A 153 62.57 -21.28 -25.30
CA PRO A 153 61.97 -21.96 -24.16
C PRO A 153 61.73 -21.00 -22.99
N CYS A 154 60.48 -20.77 -22.63
CA CYS A 154 60.09 -19.96 -21.46
C CYS A 154 59.75 -20.85 -20.26
N GLY A 155 59.83 -20.24 -19.09
CA GLY A 155 59.31 -20.75 -17.82
C GLY A 155 57.77 -20.76 -17.78
N PRO A 156 57.19 -20.86 -16.58
CA PRO A 156 55.75 -21.01 -16.44
C PRO A 156 55.00 -19.77 -16.95
N ILE A 157 53.82 -20.03 -17.51
CA ILE A 157 52.78 -19.03 -17.75
C ILE A 157 51.73 -19.27 -16.67
N GLU A 158 51.52 -18.29 -15.80
CA GLU A 158 50.63 -18.42 -14.64
C GLU A 158 49.37 -17.57 -14.81
N ARG A 159 48.32 -17.85 -14.05
CA ARG A 159 47.20 -16.92 -13.93
C ARG A 159 47.54 -15.88 -12.88
N LEU A 160 47.27 -14.62 -13.19
CA LEU A 160 47.29 -13.57 -12.19
C LEU A 160 45.91 -13.57 -11.51
N GLU A 161 45.82 -14.21 -10.35
CA GLU A 161 44.60 -14.25 -9.56
C GLU A 161 44.33 -12.90 -8.88
N GLY A 162 43.08 -12.65 -8.48
CA GLY A 162 42.68 -11.44 -7.78
C GLY A 162 41.26 -10.98 -8.13
N ASP A 163 40.82 -9.91 -7.47
CA ASP A 163 39.53 -9.26 -7.72
C ASP A 163 39.67 -8.16 -8.78
N TYR A 164 39.92 -8.59 -10.02
CA TYR A 164 40.00 -7.71 -11.18
C TYR A 164 39.55 -8.44 -12.46
N TYR A 165 39.21 -7.70 -13.51
CA TYR A 165 39.07 -8.24 -14.86
C TYR A 165 39.36 -7.15 -15.90
N ILE A 166 39.61 -7.56 -17.14
CA ILE A 166 39.74 -6.64 -18.28
C ILE A 166 38.41 -6.60 -19.02
N ASP A 167 37.77 -5.43 -19.06
CA ASP A 167 36.61 -5.16 -19.90
C ASP A 167 37.07 -4.71 -21.28
N THR A 168 36.84 -5.55 -22.29
CA THR A 168 37.28 -5.26 -23.66
C THR A 168 36.45 -4.18 -24.36
N ARG A 169 35.25 -3.82 -23.86
CA ARG A 169 34.24 -2.84 -24.35
C ARG A 169 33.79 -2.93 -25.82
N ARG A 170 34.67 -3.33 -26.75
CA ARG A 170 34.45 -3.44 -28.20
C ARG A 170 34.00 -2.12 -28.83
N LEU A 171 34.55 -1.00 -28.37
CA LEU A 171 34.21 0.36 -28.81
C LEU A 171 35.25 1.00 -29.75
N GLY A 172 36.36 0.30 -30.02
CA GLY A 172 37.41 0.80 -30.91
C GLY A 172 36.94 1.06 -32.35
N ALA A 173 37.69 1.87 -33.09
CA ALA A 173 37.31 2.37 -34.42
C ALA A 173 36.97 1.24 -35.43
N ARG A 174 37.60 0.06 -35.29
CA ARG A 174 37.31 -1.13 -36.12
C ARG A 174 35.92 -1.72 -35.87
N ASN A 175 35.32 -1.52 -34.70
CA ASN A 175 33.98 -2.02 -34.35
C ASN A 175 32.85 -1.13 -34.89
N LEU A 176 33.17 0.08 -35.39
CA LEU A 176 32.20 1.04 -35.93
C LEU A 176 31.82 0.79 -37.41
N VAL A 177 32.30 -0.31 -38.01
CA VAL A 177 32.12 -0.59 -39.45
C VAL A 177 31.35 -1.89 -39.64
N ASP A 178 30.24 -1.84 -40.39
CA ASP A 178 29.25 -2.92 -40.53
C ASP A 178 29.77 -4.22 -41.20
N ASP A 179 30.90 -4.19 -41.90
CA ASP A 179 31.45 -5.31 -42.67
C ASP A 179 32.57 -6.10 -41.97
N LYS A 180 32.80 -5.86 -40.67
CA LYS A 180 33.91 -6.45 -39.88
C LYS A 180 34.02 -7.97 -40.04
N TYR A 181 32.94 -8.70 -39.80
CA TYR A 181 32.97 -10.18 -39.79
C TYR A 181 33.19 -10.78 -41.19
N GLU A 182 32.78 -10.08 -42.25
CA GLU A 182 33.06 -10.49 -43.63
C GLU A 182 34.52 -10.27 -44.02
N ARG A 183 35.15 -9.20 -43.52
CA ARG A 183 36.60 -8.98 -43.67
C ARG A 183 37.40 -10.04 -42.91
N ASP A 184 37.00 -10.34 -41.67
CA ASP A 184 37.65 -11.38 -40.86
C ASP A 184 37.52 -12.77 -41.50
N THR A 185 36.33 -13.09 -42.02
CA THR A 185 36.07 -14.31 -42.81
C THR A 185 37.02 -14.42 -44.01
N SER A 186 37.21 -13.34 -44.77
CA SER A 186 38.06 -13.35 -45.96
C SER A 186 39.53 -13.67 -45.62
N VAL A 187 40.03 -13.10 -44.52
CA VAL A 187 41.39 -13.34 -44.02
C VAL A 187 41.56 -14.78 -43.54
N LEU A 188 40.61 -15.27 -42.74
CA LEU A 188 40.65 -16.64 -42.19
C LEU A 188 40.50 -17.71 -43.28
N ARG A 189 39.73 -17.45 -44.35
CA ARG A 189 39.65 -18.37 -45.50
C ARG A 189 40.97 -18.48 -46.24
N ALA A 190 41.64 -17.36 -46.50
CA ALA A 190 42.94 -17.38 -47.15
C ALA A 190 43.98 -18.16 -46.32
N GLU A 191 43.90 -18.04 -44.99
CA GLU A 191 44.73 -18.82 -44.07
C GLU A 191 44.38 -20.31 -44.09
N LEU A 192 43.08 -20.64 -44.14
CA LEU A 192 42.62 -22.03 -44.22
C LEU A 192 42.99 -22.71 -45.54
N GLU A 193 43.03 -21.96 -46.65
CA GLU A 193 43.53 -22.46 -47.94
C GLU A 193 45.03 -22.76 -47.87
N ARG A 194 45.79 -21.96 -47.11
CA ARG A 194 47.23 -22.14 -46.89
C ARG A 194 47.52 -23.34 -46.00
N ASP A 195 46.79 -23.50 -44.90
CA ASP A 195 46.87 -24.65 -44.00
C ASP A 195 45.48 -25.21 -43.64
N PRO A 196 44.99 -26.19 -44.41
CA PRO A 196 43.68 -26.79 -44.16
C PRO A 196 43.53 -27.52 -42.84
N ASN A 197 44.63 -27.82 -42.13
CA ASN A 197 44.61 -28.56 -40.87
C ASN A 197 44.75 -27.67 -39.64
N ASP A 198 44.83 -26.35 -39.80
CA ASP A 198 44.86 -25.42 -38.68
C ASP A 198 43.49 -25.37 -37.98
N SER A 199 43.39 -26.11 -36.87
CA SER A 199 42.17 -26.19 -36.06
C SER A 199 41.76 -24.83 -35.48
N ARG A 200 42.73 -23.95 -35.18
CA ARG A 200 42.44 -22.62 -34.60
C ARG A 200 41.81 -21.70 -35.65
N THR A 201 42.34 -21.71 -36.88
CA THR A 201 41.75 -20.96 -38.00
C THR A 201 40.32 -21.43 -38.30
N ILE A 202 40.05 -22.73 -38.28
CA ILE A 202 38.67 -23.25 -38.46
C ILE A 202 37.74 -22.79 -37.34
N PHE A 203 38.21 -22.83 -36.09
CA PHE A 203 37.42 -22.39 -34.93
C PHE A 203 36.99 -20.92 -35.05
N TYR A 204 37.93 -20.01 -35.32
CA TYR A 204 37.60 -18.59 -35.45
C TYR A 204 36.87 -18.24 -36.75
N LEU A 205 37.07 -19.02 -37.83
CA LEU A 205 36.24 -18.90 -39.02
C LEU A 205 34.79 -19.27 -38.70
N ALA A 206 34.56 -20.38 -37.98
CA ALA A 206 33.23 -20.79 -37.55
C ALA A 206 32.56 -19.72 -36.66
N GLN A 207 33.29 -19.15 -35.71
CA GLN A 207 32.79 -18.06 -34.85
C GLN A 207 32.47 -16.81 -35.67
N SER A 208 33.33 -16.41 -36.61
CA SER A 208 33.08 -15.26 -37.48
C SER A 208 31.85 -15.45 -38.37
N ARG A 209 31.62 -16.64 -38.92
CA ARG A 209 30.40 -16.97 -39.70
C ARG A 209 29.16 -16.95 -38.82
N PHE A 210 29.25 -17.47 -37.59
CA PHE A 210 28.15 -17.45 -36.64
C PHE A 210 27.75 -16.01 -36.29
N ASP A 211 28.73 -15.14 -36.02
CA ASP A 211 28.51 -13.73 -35.68
C ASP A 211 28.03 -12.92 -36.90
N ALA A 212 28.47 -13.27 -38.11
CA ALA A 212 27.95 -12.72 -39.37
C ALA A 212 26.51 -13.19 -39.70
N GLY A 213 25.99 -14.16 -38.95
CA GLY A 213 24.63 -14.69 -39.10
C GLY A 213 24.47 -15.87 -40.05
N ASP A 214 25.56 -16.41 -40.58
CA ASP A 214 25.56 -17.62 -41.41
C ASP A 214 25.64 -18.89 -40.54
N ALA A 215 24.49 -19.26 -39.95
CA ALA A 215 24.39 -20.40 -39.06
C ALA A 215 24.66 -21.75 -39.76
N ILE A 216 24.43 -21.84 -41.07
CA ILE A 216 24.64 -23.07 -41.84
C ILE A 216 26.14 -23.35 -41.93
N GLU A 217 26.91 -22.38 -42.43
CA GLU A 217 28.35 -22.58 -42.58
C GLU A 217 29.03 -22.70 -41.22
N ALA A 218 28.60 -21.93 -40.22
CA ALA A 218 29.10 -22.05 -38.85
C ALA A 218 28.92 -23.48 -38.32
N TYR A 219 27.75 -24.10 -38.50
CA TYR A 219 27.50 -25.48 -38.06
C TYR A 219 28.45 -26.48 -38.73
N ASP A 220 28.68 -26.36 -40.04
CA ASP A 220 29.57 -27.25 -40.78
C ASP A 220 31.03 -27.10 -40.32
N LEU A 221 31.49 -25.86 -40.13
CA LEU A 221 32.85 -25.57 -39.66
C LEU A 221 33.07 -26.02 -38.21
N TYR A 222 32.10 -25.79 -37.31
CA TYR A 222 32.20 -26.29 -35.95
C TYR A 222 32.15 -27.82 -35.89
N THR A 223 31.34 -28.47 -36.73
CA THR A 223 31.32 -29.93 -36.85
C THR A 223 32.70 -30.45 -37.27
N ARG A 224 33.31 -29.83 -38.29
CA ARG A 224 34.69 -30.13 -38.68
C ARG A 224 35.66 -29.90 -37.54
N ARG A 225 35.55 -28.79 -36.79
CA ARG A 225 36.43 -28.49 -35.65
C ARG A 225 36.36 -29.56 -34.56
N THR A 226 35.18 -30.10 -34.26
CA THR A 226 35.01 -31.15 -33.24
C THR A 226 35.72 -32.46 -33.59
N GLU A 227 35.97 -32.73 -34.88
CA GLU A 227 36.61 -33.96 -35.36
C GLU A 227 38.15 -33.86 -35.41
N MET A 228 38.73 -32.67 -35.25
CA MET A 228 40.17 -32.41 -35.45
C MET A 228 41.06 -32.68 -34.24
N GLY A 229 40.48 -33.01 -33.07
CA GLY A 229 41.22 -33.14 -31.81
C GLY A 229 41.87 -31.81 -31.38
N GLY A 230 42.94 -31.87 -30.57
CA GLY A 230 43.64 -30.68 -30.07
C GLY A 230 43.11 -30.20 -28.73
N TRP A 231 43.01 -28.88 -28.52
CA TRP A 231 42.61 -28.30 -27.24
C TRP A 231 41.12 -28.56 -26.95
N ASP A 232 40.85 -29.28 -25.85
CA ASP A 232 39.50 -29.74 -25.48
C ASP A 232 38.49 -28.61 -25.29
N GLU A 233 38.90 -27.45 -24.81
CA GLU A 233 37.95 -26.35 -24.53
C GLU A 233 37.39 -25.72 -25.82
N GLU A 234 38.19 -25.63 -26.88
CA GLU A 234 37.70 -25.23 -28.21
C GLU A 234 36.76 -26.29 -28.79
N ILE A 235 37.01 -27.58 -28.53
CA ILE A 235 36.14 -28.68 -28.99
C ILE A 235 34.79 -28.61 -28.26
N PHE A 236 34.80 -28.47 -26.94
CA PHE A 236 33.60 -28.26 -26.14
C PHE A 236 32.79 -27.06 -26.65
N TYR A 237 33.45 -25.90 -26.80
CA TYR A 237 32.78 -24.69 -27.25
C TYR A 237 32.21 -24.85 -28.68
N SER A 238 32.90 -25.61 -29.54
CA SER A 238 32.38 -25.97 -30.87
C SER A 238 31.12 -26.84 -30.78
N HIS A 239 31.05 -27.83 -29.87
CA HIS A 239 29.81 -28.59 -29.65
C HIS A 239 28.66 -27.70 -29.16
N LEU A 240 28.93 -26.79 -28.22
CA LEU A 240 27.94 -25.83 -27.73
C LEU A 240 27.42 -24.93 -28.87
N GLN A 241 28.31 -24.38 -29.69
CA GLN A 241 27.94 -23.50 -30.80
C GLN A 241 27.26 -24.25 -31.95
N ARG A 242 27.55 -25.54 -32.18
CA ARG A 242 26.77 -26.39 -33.11
C ARG A 242 25.30 -26.43 -32.72
N ALA A 243 25.02 -26.63 -31.43
CA ALA A 243 23.64 -26.67 -30.93
C ALA A 243 22.93 -25.32 -31.11
N ARG A 244 23.58 -24.20 -30.76
CA ARG A 244 23.05 -22.85 -30.99
C ARG A 244 22.85 -22.51 -32.48
N ALA A 245 23.74 -22.98 -33.35
CA ALA A 245 23.58 -22.83 -34.80
C ALA A 245 22.36 -23.62 -35.31
N LEU A 246 22.14 -24.84 -34.83
CA LEU A 246 20.95 -25.63 -35.15
C LEU A 246 19.66 -24.93 -34.73
N GLU A 247 19.64 -24.36 -33.52
CA GLU A 247 18.51 -23.58 -33.03
C GLU A 247 18.23 -22.34 -33.91
N ARG A 248 19.26 -21.58 -34.28
CA ARG A 248 19.14 -20.42 -35.18
C ARG A 248 18.65 -20.78 -36.58
N MET A 249 18.92 -22.00 -37.03
CA MET A 249 18.39 -22.54 -38.29
C MET A 249 16.94 -23.05 -38.17
N GLY A 250 16.35 -23.06 -36.97
CA GLY A 250 15.02 -23.62 -36.73
C GLY A 250 14.97 -25.14 -36.86
N ALA A 251 16.07 -25.84 -36.55
CA ALA A 251 16.08 -27.30 -36.54
C ALA A 251 15.14 -27.86 -35.46
N GLY A 252 14.63 -29.09 -35.66
CA GLY A 252 13.77 -29.74 -34.67
C GLY A 252 14.48 -29.95 -33.32
N TRP A 253 13.75 -29.70 -32.22
CA TRP A 253 14.31 -29.69 -30.87
C TRP A 253 15.09 -30.96 -30.50
N GLU A 254 14.63 -32.15 -30.90
CA GLU A 254 15.34 -33.41 -30.61
C GLU A 254 16.81 -33.39 -31.08
N ARG A 255 17.09 -32.77 -32.23
CA ARG A 255 18.44 -32.64 -32.78
C ARG A 255 19.25 -31.56 -32.08
N VAL A 256 18.60 -30.47 -31.66
CA VAL A 256 19.24 -29.41 -30.89
C VAL A 256 19.63 -29.94 -29.50
N LEU A 257 18.68 -30.56 -28.80
CA LEU A 257 18.87 -31.22 -27.51
C LEU A 257 19.98 -32.27 -27.56
N SER A 258 19.99 -33.15 -28.57
CA SER A 258 21.05 -34.16 -28.67
C SER A 258 22.44 -33.52 -28.80
N THR A 259 22.54 -32.39 -29.51
CA THR A 259 23.80 -31.67 -29.70
C THR A 259 24.23 -30.92 -28.44
N PHE A 260 23.30 -30.33 -27.68
CA PHE A 260 23.63 -29.78 -26.35
C PHE A 260 24.09 -30.88 -25.38
N LEU A 261 23.45 -32.05 -25.40
CA LEU A 261 23.87 -33.19 -24.57
C LEU A 261 25.21 -33.78 -25.02
N GLU A 262 25.55 -33.73 -26.31
CA GLU A 262 26.91 -34.05 -26.79
C GLU A 262 27.95 -33.11 -26.16
N ALA A 263 27.68 -31.79 -26.15
CA ALA A 263 28.56 -30.80 -25.53
C ALA A 263 28.77 -31.09 -24.04
N TRP A 264 27.67 -31.32 -23.30
CA TRP A 264 27.74 -31.61 -21.87
C TRP A 264 28.43 -32.94 -21.58
N ASN A 265 28.14 -34.01 -22.34
CA ASN A 265 28.84 -35.30 -22.17
C ASN A 265 30.34 -35.21 -22.47
N PHE A 266 30.74 -34.34 -23.40
CA PHE A 266 32.15 -34.11 -23.70
C PHE A 266 32.88 -33.44 -22.54
N ARG A 267 32.25 -32.47 -21.86
CA ARG A 267 32.83 -31.77 -20.70
C ARG A 267 31.77 -31.53 -19.61
N PRO A 268 31.49 -32.52 -18.73
CA PRO A 268 30.39 -32.43 -17.76
C PRO A 268 30.54 -31.37 -16.67
N SER A 269 31.75 -30.80 -16.49
CA SER A 269 32.00 -29.64 -15.63
C SER A 269 31.44 -28.33 -16.21
N ARG A 270 31.05 -28.31 -17.49
CA ARG A 270 30.52 -27.14 -18.20
C ARG A 270 29.00 -27.21 -18.33
N ILE A 271 28.28 -26.37 -17.58
CA ILE A 271 26.81 -26.43 -17.45
C ILE A 271 26.06 -25.57 -18.45
N GLU A 272 26.74 -24.76 -19.26
CA GLU A 272 26.11 -23.89 -20.24
C GLU A 272 25.07 -24.64 -21.11
N PRO A 273 25.32 -25.88 -21.60
CA PRO A 273 24.31 -26.63 -22.33
C PRO A 273 23.06 -26.95 -21.51
N LEU A 274 23.20 -27.24 -20.21
CA LEU A 274 22.06 -27.56 -19.33
C LEU A 274 21.16 -26.34 -19.10
N ILE A 275 21.76 -25.15 -18.99
CA ILE A 275 21.02 -23.89 -18.87
C ILE A 275 20.22 -23.60 -20.14
N GLU A 276 20.81 -23.78 -21.33
CA GLU A 276 20.09 -23.58 -22.59
C GLU A 276 18.94 -24.61 -22.74
N ILE A 277 19.15 -25.86 -22.32
CA ILE A 277 18.10 -26.88 -22.30
C ILE A 277 16.97 -26.50 -21.33
N ALA A 278 17.30 -26.06 -20.11
CA ALA A 278 16.32 -25.63 -19.11
C ALA A 278 15.48 -24.44 -19.63
N ARG A 279 16.14 -23.44 -20.23
CA ARG A 279 15.47 -22.29 -20.89
C ARG A 279 14.51 -22.71 -21.98
N HIS A 280 14.91 -23.65 -22.83
CA HIS A 280 14.04 -24.16 -23.88
C HIS A 280 12.76 -24.75 -23.27
N TYR A 281 12.90 -25.70 -22.34
CA TYR A 281 11.74 -26.34 -21.71
C TYR A 281 10.90 -25.36 -20.89
N ARG A 282 11.50 -24.34 -20.27
CA ARG A 282 10.77 -23.23 -19.67
C ARG A 282 9.93 -22.48 -20.72
N SER A 283 10.52 -22.15 -21.86
CA SER A 283 9.84 -21.43 -22.95
C SER A 283 8.69 -22.22 -23.59
N THR A 284 8.76 -23.56 -23.56
CA THR A 284 7.70 -24.47 -24.03
C THR A 284 6.74 -24.91 -22.92
N SER A 285 6.89 -24.39 -21.70
CA SER A 285 6.09 -24.75 -20.52
C SER A 285 6.16 -26.24 -20.11
N GLU A 286 7.26 -26.92 -20.42
CA GLU A 286 7.56 -28.29 -20.00
C GLU A 286 8.30 -28.30 -18.64
N TRP A 287 7.59 -27.88 -17.60
CA TRP A 287 8.19 -27.47 -16.32
C TRP A 287 9.01 -28.53 -15.59
N GLU A 288 8.61 -29.80 -15.59
CA GLU A 288 9.39 -30.88 -14.93
C GLU A 288 10.72 -31.16 -15.64
N LEU A 289 10.77 -31.00 -16.97
CA LEU A 289 12.03 -31.10 -17.71
C LEU A 289 12.89 -29.87 -17.48
N ALA A 290 12.30 -28.67 -17.49
CA ALA A 290 13.02 -27.44 -17.11
C ALA A 290 13.65 -27.58 -15.72
N TYR A 291 12.88 -28.06 -14.73
CA TYR A 291 13.34 -28.30 -13.37
C TYR A 291 14.46 -29.34 -13.31
N LEU A 292 14.34 -30.47 -14.02
CA LEU A 292 15.37 -31.51 -14.06
C LEU A 292 16.74 -30.98 -14.51
N PHE A 293 16.77 -30.18 -15.58
CA PHE A 293 18.01 -29.63 -16.13
C PHE A 293 18.53 -28.46 -15.29
N ALA A 294 17.65 -27.57 -14.83
CA ALA A 294 18.02 -26.43 -13.99
C ALA A 294 18.59 -26.88 -12.64
N SER A 295 17.94 -27.83 -11.95
CA SER A 295 18.41 -28.39 -10.67
C SER A 295 19.83 -28.97 -10.82
N ARG A 296 20.09 -29.73 -11.88
CA ARG A 296 21.44 -30.27 -12.14
C ARG A 296 22.48 -29.16 -12.37
N ALA A 297 22.09 -28.06 -12.99
CA ALA A 297 22.94 -26.92 -13.27
C ALA A 297 23.23 -26.11 -12.00
N THR A 298 22.25 -25.90 -11.12
CA THR A 298 22.40 -25.20 -9.83
C THR A 298 23.40 -25.89 -8.89
N ASP A 299 23.48 -27.23 -8.92
CA ASP A 299 24.40 -28.00 -8.07
C ASP A 299 25.87 -27.99 -8.56
N ALA A 300 26.18 -27.33 -9.67
CA ALA A 300 27.51 -27.40 -10.28
C ALA A 300 28.46 -26.31 -9.76
N GLU A 301 29.70 -26.71 -9.49
CA GLU A 301 30.77 -25.79 -9.15
C GLU A 301 31.28 -25.04 -10.40
N PHE A 302 31.75 -23.81 -10.18
CA PHE A 302 32.40 -23.02 -11.23
C PHE A 302 33.67 -23.73 -11.74
N PRO A 303 33.89 -23.85 -13.06
CA PRO A 303 34.97 -24.63 -13.63
C PRO A 303 36.28 -23.83 -13.64
N ASP A 304 36.85 -23.60 -12.45
CA ASP A 304 38.08 -22.80 -12.30
C ASP A 304 39.23 -23.28 -13.21
N GLY A 305 39.29 -24.56 -13.56
CA GLY A 305 40.33 -25.09 -14.45
C GLY A 305 40.25 -24.64 -15.92
N ASP A 306 39.11 -24.12 -16.38
CA ASP A 306 38.90 -23.75 -17.78
C ASP A 306 39.42 -22.34 -18.08
N LEU A 307 40.04 -22.17 -19.24
CA LEU A 307 40.64 -20.93 -19.72
C LEU A 307 39.79 -20.22 -20.78
N LEU A 308 38.98 -20.97 -21.53
CA LEU A 308 38.27 -20.49 -22.71
C LEU A 308 36.75 -20.40 -22.49
N PHE A 309 36.25 -19.16 -22.59
CA PHE A 309 34.86 -18.79 -22.84
C PHE A 309 33.85 -19.45 -21.89
N VAL A 310 34.04 -19.27 -20.58
CA VAL A 310 33.09 -19.73 -19.55
C VAL A 310 32.00 -18.69 -19.37
N ALA A 311 30.74 -19.08 -19.52
CA ALA A 311 29.63 -18.19 -19.16
C ALA A 311 29.45 -18.20 -17.63
N ALA A 312 30.19 -17.35 -16.93
CA ALA A 312 30.20 -17.31 -15.46
C ALA A 312 28.82 -17.04 -14.87
N ASP A 313 27.99 -16.24 -15.55
CA ASP A 313 26.60 -15.97 -15.12
C ASP A 313 25.75 -17.24 -15.00
N CYS A 314 26.03 -18.30 -15.80
CA CYS A 314 25.35 -19.59 -15.69
C CYS A 314 25.50 -20.21 -14.29
N TYR A 315 26.68 -20.03 -13.67
CA TYR A 315 27.03 -20.57 -12.37
C TYR A 315 26.68 -19.64 -11.23
N ARG A 316 26.89 -18.35 -11.46
CA ARG A 316 26.74 -17.29 -10.45
C ARG A 316 25.28 -17.04 -10.08
N TRP A 317 24.36 -17.06 -11.06
CA TRP A 317 22.97 -16.75 -10.78
C TRP A 317 21.94 -17.39 -11.72
N GLN A 318 22.24 -17.58 -13.01
CA GLN A 318 21.22 -18.01 -13.98
C GLN A 318 20.74 -19.44 -13.75
N GLY A 319 21.60 -20.36 -13.31
CA GLY A 319 21.17 -21.73 -12.97
C GLY A 319 20.12 -21.74 -11.87
N GLN A 320 20.40 -21.00 -10.79
CA GLN A 320 19.50 -20.87 -9.66
C GLN A 320 18.21 -20.12 -10.03
N ASP A 321 18.27 -19.11 -10.90
CA ASP A 321 17.09 -18.37 -11.38
C ASP A 321 16.18 -19.26 -12.25
N GLU A 322 16.74 -20.03 -13.18
CA GLU A 322 16.00 -21.03 -13.95
C GLU A 322 15.40 -22.11 -13.02
N GLY A 323 16.16 -22.53 -11.99
CA GLY A 323 15.69 -23.45 -10.96
C GLY A 323 14.51 -22.89 -10.17
N ALA A 324 14.58 -21.62 -9.77
CA ALA A 324 13.53 -20.94 -9.02
C ALA A 324 12.20 -20.88 -9.80
N ILE A 325 12.28 -20.53 -11.10
CA ILE A 325 11.10 -20.45 -11.97
C ILE A 325 10.49 -21.84 -12.19
N ALA A 326 11.32 -22.84 -12.50
CA ALA A 326 10.84 -24.20 -12.73
C ALA A 326 10.26 -24.85 -11.47
N ALA A 327 10.86 -24.61 -10.30
CA ALA A 327 10.36 -25.07 -9.01
C ALA A 327 8.95 -24.53 -8.71
N TYR A 328 8.68 -23.25 -9.01
CA TYR A 328 7.36 -22.66 -8.84
C TYR A 328 6.28 -23.39 -9.66
N TYR A 329 6.50 -23.53 -10.97
CA TYR A 329 5.52 -24.12 -11.88
C TYR A 329 5.31 -25.63 -11.70
N THR A 330 6.15 -26.27 -10.90
CA THR A 330 6.03 -27.69 -10.51
C THR A 330 5.50 -27.88 -9.08
N GLY A 331 5.10 -26.79 -8.40
CA GLY A 331 4.53 -26.84 -7.05
C GLY A 331 5.55 -26.97 -5.91
N ARG A 332 6.85 -26.79 -6.20
CA ARG A 332 7.95 -26.79 -5.22
C ARG A 332 8.15 -25.36 -4.68
N TYR A 333 7.11 -24.80 -4.08
CA TYR A 333 7.07 -23.37 -3.73
C TYR A 333 8.14 -22.95 -2.72
N GLN A 334 8.44 -23.79 -1.72
CA GLN A 334 9.51 -23.49 -0.76
C GLN A 334 10.88 -23.39 -1.45
N GLU A 335 11.20 -24.32 -2.36
CA GLU A 335 12.47 -24.32 -3.10
C GLU A 335 12.57 -23.12 -4.05
N SER A 336 11.47 -22.76 -4.71
CA SER A 336 11.39 -21.53 -5.51
C SER A 336 11.67 -20.28 -4.69
N PHE A 337 11.06 -20.19 -3.51
CA PHE A 337 11.28 -19.11 -2.56
C PHE A 337 12.74 -19.06 -2.09
N ASP A 338 13.30 -20.20 -1.64
CA ASP A 338 14.67 -20.30 -1.15
C ASP A 338 15.69 -19.91 -2.22
N HIS A 339 15.47 -20.31 -3.47
CA HIS A 339 16.32 -19.91 -4.59
C HIS A 339 16.25 -18.40 -4.85
N CYS A 340 15.07 -17.79 -4.89
CA CYS A 340 14.95 -16.35 -5.09
C CYS A 340 15.54 -15.56 -3.91
N ALA A 341 15.30 -16.01 -2.68
CA ALA A 341 15.86 -15.43 -1.46
C ALA A 341 17.38 -15.41 -1.48
N SER A 342 18.00 -16.55 -1.81
CA SER A 342 19.44 -16.68 -1.92
C SER A 342 20.01 -15.81 -3.05
N LEU A 343 19.33 -15.73 -4.20
CA LEU A 343 19.72 -14.83 -5.29
C LEU A 343 19.68 -13.35 -4.88
N LEU A 344 18.63 -12.92 -4.19
CA LEU A 344 18.50 -11.54 -3.70
C LEU A 344 19.58 -11.20 -2.66
N ASN A 345 20.11 -12.18 -1.94
CA ASN A 345 21.22 -11.98 -1.00
C ASN A 345 22.61 -12.16 -1.65
N SER A 346 22.67 -12.59 -2.91
CA SER A 346 23.93 -12.75 -3.64
C SER A 346 24.41 -11.42 -4.22
N VAL A 347 25.73 -11.20 -4.12
CA VAL A 347 26.45 -10.11 -4.80
C VAL A 347 26.59 -10.36 -6.30
N ASP A 348 26.45 -11.62 -6.72
CA ASP A 348 26.59 -12.04 -8.10
C ASP A 348 25.30 -11.83 -8.92
N LEU A 349 24.18 -11.49 -8.28
CA LEU A 349 22.94 -11.15 -8.98
C LEU A 349 23.03 -9.71 -9.51
N PRO A 350 22.97 -9.47 -10.84
CA PRO A 350 23.02 -8.14 -11.40
C PRO A 350 21.91 -7.23 -10.87
N LEU A 351 22.23 -5.96 -10.59
CA LEU A 351 21.31 -5.01 -9.94
C LEU A 351 19.99 -4.83 -10.72
N ASP A 352 20.04 -4.87 -12.05
CA ASP A 352 18.88 -4.74 -12.94
C ASP A 352 17.95 -5.97 -12.93
N GLN A 353 18.43 -7.13 -12.45
CA GLN A 353 17.65 -8.36 -12.36
C GLN A 353 16.91 -8.50 -11.02
N ARG A 354 17.28 -7.72 -10.01
CA ARG A 354 16.81 -7.88 -8.63
C ARG A 354 15.30 -7.68 -8.49
N GLU A 355 14.74 -6.68 -9.16
CA GLU A 355 13.29 -6.44 -9.14
C GLU A 355 12.49 -7.60 -9.73
N ARG A 356 12.98 -8.19 -10.83
CA ARG A 356 12.36 -9.37 -11.45
C ARG A 356 12.44 -10.58 -10.52
N VAL A 357 13.60 -10.85 -9.90
CA VAL A 357 13.78 -11.97 -8.96
C VAL A 357 12.90 -11.79 -7.72
N LEU A 358 12.80 -10.57 -7.20
CA LEU A 358 11.87 -10.27 -6.10
C LEU A 358 10.43 -10.54 -6.51
N SER A 359 9.99 -10.05 -7.68
CA SER A 359 8.66 -10.36 -8.19
C SER A 359 8.42 -11.86 -8.32
N ASN A 360 9.42 -12.63 -8.76
CA ASN A 360 9.34 -14.08 -8.83
C ASN A 360 9.18 -14.73 -7.44
N MET A 361 9.95 -14.27 -6.45
CA MET A 361 9.84 -14.72 -5.06
C MET A 361 8.43 -14.55 -4.51
N MET A 362 7.79 -13.40 -4.82
CA MET A 362 6.46 -13.07 -4.32
C MET A 362 5.37 -14.01 -4.82
N PHE A 363 5.53 -14.68 -5.97
CA PHE A 363 4.57 -15.69 -6.42
C PHE A 363 4.52 -16.91 -5.50
N ALA A 364 5.64 -17.28 -4.88
CA ALA A 364 5.70 -18.44 -3.98
C ALA A 364 5.07 -18.16 -2.61
N VAL A 365 5.12 -16.90 -2.14
CA VAL A 365 4.72 -16.51 -0.77
C VAL A 365 3.31 -16.98 -0.35
N PRO A 366 2.24 -16.83 -1.16
CA PRO A 366 0.89 -17.29 -0.80
C PRO A 366 0.77 -18.80 -0.57
N PHE A 367 1.73 -19.59 -1.07
CA PHE A 367 1.76 -21.05 -0.96
C PHE A 367 2.63 -21.54 0.19
N LEU A 368 3.36 -20.64 0.85
CA LEU A 368 4.15 -20.97 2.03
C LEU A 368 3.22 -20.97 3.24
N THR A 369 3.19 -22.07 3.98
CA THR A 369 2.52 -22.10 5.28
C THR A 369 3.41 -21.42 6.30
N PRO A 370 2.92 -20.40 7.04
CA PRO A 370 3.64 -19.87 8.19
C PRO A 370 3.94 -21.04 9.13
N ASN A 371 5.23 -21.26 9.43
CA ASN A 371 5.63 -22.25 10.41
C ASN A 371 5.19 -21.75 11.79
N THR A 372 3.96 -22.09 12.20
CA THR A 372 3.41 -21.84 13.54
C THR A 372 4.02 -22.75 14.60
N THR A 373 5.24 -23.22 14.35
CA THR A 373 5.95 -24.15 15.23
C THR A 373 6.76 -23.35 16.23
N ILE A 374 6.52 -23.60 17.51
CA ILE A 374 7.29 -23.00 18.60
C ILE A 374 8.75 -23.48 18.48
N PRO A 375 9.75 -22.59 18.41
CA PRO A 375 11.15 -22.97 18.21
C PRO A 375 11.81 -23.41 19.53
N VAL A 376 11.30 -24.50 20.12
CA VAL A 376 11.68 -24.99 21.47
C VAL A 376 13.19 -25.15 21.61
N ASP A 377 13.86 -25.82 20.67
CA ASP A 377 15.31 -26.06 20.72
C ASP A 377 16.14 -24.75 20.70
N ILE A 378 15.64 -23.73 20.00
CA ILE A 378 16.29 -22.41 19.94
C ILE A 378 16.11 -21.68 21.26
N ILE A 379 14.88 -21.68 21.79
CA ILE A 379 14.55 -21.06 23.08
C ILE A 379 15.38 -21.68 24.21
N GLU A 380 15.47 -23.02 24.27
CA GLU A 380 16.27 -23.72 25.27
C GLU A 380 17.76 -23.33 25.17
N ARG A 381 18.34 -23.35 23.96
CA ARG A 381 19.73 -22.93 23.72
C ARG A 381 20.00 -21.49 24.16
N LEU A 382 19.12 -20.56 23.83
CA LEU A 382 19.26 -19.15 24.24
C LEU A 382 19.12 -19.01 25.76
N THR A 383 18.18 -19.73 26.37
CA THR A 383 17.99 -19.74 27.83
C THR A 383 19.24 -20.21 28.57
N GLU A 384 19.87 -21.29 28.09
CA GLU A 384 21.14 -21.77 28.66
C GLU A 384 22.26 -20.75 28.49
N ARG A 385 22.36 -20.13 27.31
CA ARG A 385 23.38 -19.11 27.02
C ARG A 385 23.24 -17.88 27.92
N PHE A 386 22.02 -17.38 28.11
CA PHE A 386 21.75 -16.17 28.89
C PHE A 386 21.55 -16.42 30.39
N ALA A 387 21.77 -17.64 30.87
CA ALA A 387 21.91 -17.91 32.30
C ALA A 387 23.12 -17.16 32.92
N ALA A 388 24.11 -16.78 32.11
CA ALA A 388 25.24 -15.94 32.48
C ALA A 388 25.51 -14.88 31.39
N PRO A 389 24.77 -13.75 31.38
CA PRO A 389 24.86 -12.74 30.33
C PRO A 389 26.21 -12.03 30.30
N ARG A 390 26.59 -11.50 29.13
CA ARG A 390 27.82 -10.71 28.96
C ARG A 390 27.71 -9.39 29.72
N THR A 391 28.84 -8.94 30.29
CA THR A 391 28.91 -7.66 31.01
C THR A 391 29.03 -6.44 30.10
N ASP A 392 29.38 -6.64 28.82
CA ASP A 392 29.55 -5.58 27.82
C ASP A 392 28.95 -6.05 26.47
N PRO A 393 27.63 -5.91 26.28
CA PRO A 393 26.93 -6.38 25.08
C PRO A 393 27.30 -5.54 23.85
N GLN A 394 27.52 -6.19 22.71
CA GLN A 394 27.76 -5.51 21.43
C GLN A 394 26.48 -5.25 20.66
N VAL A 395 25.49 -6.14 20.80
CA VAL A 395 24.15 -6.00 20.20
C VAL A 395 23.10 -6.25 21.27
N THR A 396 22.21 -5.28 21.48
CA THR A 396 21.01 -5.46 22.32
C THR A 396 19.78 -5.49 21.44
N LEU A 397 19.01 -6.58 21.51
CA LEU A 397 17.67 -6.63 20.96
C LEU A 397 16.67 -6.07 21.97
N THR A 398 15.78 -5.21 21.48
CA THR A 398 14.65 -4.68 22.24
C THR A 398 13.35 -4.96 21.50
N ILE A 399 12.27 -5.16 22.25
CA ILE A 399 10.92 -5.26 21.71
C ILE A 399 9.92 -4.56 22.62
N THR A 400 8.98 -3.84 22.04
CA THR A 400 7.86 -3.20 22.76
C THR A 400 6.58 -4.01 22.55
N THR A 401 5.84 -4.29 23.63
CA THR A 401 4.52 -4.94 23.55
C THR A 401 3.51 -4.28 24.48
N CYS A 402 2.23 -4.34 24.11
CA CYS A 402 1.13 -3.73 24.87
C CYS A 402 -0.17 -4.51 24.68
N LYS A 403 -0.53 -5.38 25.64
CA LYS A 403 -1.79 -6.12 25.67
C LYS A 403 -2.06 -6.98 24.42
N ARG A 404 -1.00 -7.37 23.70
CA ARG A 404 -1.05 -8.14 22.43
C ARG A 404 -0.13 -9.37 22.48
N ARG A 405 -0.25 -10.17 23.55
CA ARG A 405 0.61 -11.35 23.76
C ARG A 405 0.66 -12.26 22.53
N ASP A 406 -0.47 -12.50 21.89
CA ASP A 406 -0.57 -13.36 20.70
C ASP A 406 0.29 -12.85 19.53
N LEU A 407 0.31 -11.53 19.30
CA LEU A 407 1.16 -10.93 18.29
C LEU A 407 2.63 -11.00 18.71
N PHE A 408 2.94 -10.67 19.97
CA PHE A 408 4.30 -10.77 20.52
C PHE A 408 4.89 -12.17 20.33
N GLU A 409 4.15 -13.21 20.68
CA GLU A 409 4.59 -14.60 20.52
C GLU A 409 4.82 -14.95 19.05
N ARG A 410 3.92 -14.52 18.15
CA ARG A 410 4.04 -14.76 16.70
C ARG A 410 5.27 -14.05 16.11
N THR A 411 5.52 -12.81 16.53
CA THR A 411 6.70 -12.05 16.14
C THR A 411 7.98 -12.74 16.59
N MET A 412 8.02 -13.14 17.86
CA MET A 412 9.22 -13.78 18.43
C MET A 412 9.49 -15.16 17.84
N ASP A 413 8.47 -16.00 17.70
CA ASP A 413 8.64 -17.34 17.13
C ASP A 413 9.13 -17.26 15.68
N SER A 414 8.53 -16.39 14.89
CA SER A 414 8.93 -16.21 13.49
C SER A 414 10.32 -15.59 13.37
N PHE A 415 10.69 -14.61 14.20
CA PHE A 415 12.04 -14.03 14.21
C PHE A 415 13.09 -15.09 14.58
N LEU A 416 12.85 -15.90 15.61
CA LEU A 416 13.78 -16.96 16.03
C LEU A 416 13.96 -18.06 14.97
N LEU A 417 12.94 -18.34 14.16
CA LEU A 417 13.03 -19.33 13.08
C LEU A 417 13.78 -18.81 11.86
N ASN A 418 13.73 -17.50 11.59
CA ASN A 418 14.25 -16.91 10.36
C ASN A 418 15.61 -16.18 10.54
N CYS A 419 15.93 -15.69 11.74
CA CYS A 419 17.23 -15.08 11.99
C CYS A 419 18.31 -16.16 12.12
N ARG A 420 19.23 -16.21 11.15
CA ARG A 420 20.31 -17.22 11.10
C ARG A 420 21.51 -16.88 11.98
N ASP A 421 21.61 -15.62 12.39
CA ASP A 421 22.72 -15.07 13.16
C ASP A 421 22.31 -14.60 14.57
N LEU A 422 21.29 -15.24 15.16
CA LEU A 422 20.84 -15.00 16.54
C LEU A 422 21.98 -14.98 17.57
N GLU A 423 23.07 -15.71 17.29
CA GLU A 423 24.20 -15.75 18.19
C GLU A 423 24.92 -14.39 18.34
N ALA A 424 24.74 -13.48 17.39
CA ALA A 424 25.27 -12.12 17.47
C ALA A 424 24.56 -11.22 18.50
N ILE A 425 23.35 -11.59 18.95
CA ILE A 425 22.63 -10.84 19.99
C ILE A 425 23.26 -11.18 21.34
N ASP A 426 23.64 -10.15 22.12
CA ASP A 426 24.29 -10.30 23.43
C ASP A 426 23.36 -9.96 24.61
N ARG A 427 22.20 -9.34 24.34
CA ARG A 427 21.20 -8.98 25.36
C ARG A 427 19.80 -8.86 24.73
N TRP A 428 18.77 -9.30 25.46
CA TRP A 428 17.38 -9.32 25.03
C TRP A 428 16.51 -8.59 26.04
N VAL A 429 15.83 -7.53 25.62
CA VAL A 429 14.99 -6.69 26.49
C VAL A 429 13.58 -6.59 25.92
N CYS A 430 12.57 -6.86 26.72
CA CYS A 430 11.17 -6.65 26.35
C CYS A 430 10.56 -5.61 27.29
N ILE A 431 10.03 -4.52 26.74
CA ILE A 431 9.28 -3.54 27.51
C ILE A 431 7.79 -3.74 27.27
N ASP A 432 7.09 -4.08 28.34
CA ASP A 432 5.66 -4.33 28.35
C ASP A 432 4.91 -3.12 28.89
N ASP A 433 4.02 -2.59 28.06
CA ASP A 433 3.20 -1.43 28.36
C ASP A 433 1.81 -1.84 28.83
N CYS A 434 1.71 -2.24 30.11
CA CYS A 434 0.46 -2.55 30.80
C CYS A 434 -0.31 -3.80 30.32
N SER A 435 0.37 -4.88 29.91
CA SER A 435 -0.30 -6.17 29.71
C SER A 435 -0.78 -6.79 31.04
N SER A 436 -1.74 -7.73 30.93
CA SER A 436 -2.29 -8.44 32.09
C SER A 436 -1.23 -9.31 32.79
N GLU A 437 -1.35 -9.53 34.10
CA GLU A 437 -0.42 -10.40 34.84
C GLU A 437 -0.35 -11.82 34.26
N ALA A 438 -1.48 -12.34 33.76
CA ALA A 438 -1.53 -13.62 33.08
C ALA A 438 -0.70 -13.64 31.79
N ASP A 439 -0.74 -12.55 31.02
CA ASP A 439 0.06 -12.43 29.80
C ASP A 439 1.54 -12.27 30.10
N ARG A 440 1.89 -11.47 31.12
CA ARG A 440 3.27 -11.31 31.60
C ARG A 440 3.89 -12.65 32.00
N LEU A 441 3.16 -13.44 32.79
CA LEU A 441 3.60 -14.78 33.19
C LEU A 441 3.78 -15.70 31.98
N ALA A 442 2.86 -15.68 31.03
CA ALA A 442 2.96 -16.48 29.81
C ALA A 442 4.20 -16.10 28.99
N MET A 443 4.48 -14.80 28.80
CA MET A 443 5.67 -14.32 28.10
C MET A 443 6.97 -14.74 28.81
N ILE A 444 7.04 -14.60 30.14
CA ILE A 444 8.20 -15.05 30.94
C ILE A 444 8.43 -16.55 30.77
N MET A 445 7.39 -17.37 30.87
CA MET A 445 7.51 -18.81 30.78
C MET A 445 7.96 -19.27 29.38
N ARG A 446 7.53 -18.56 28.33
CA ARG A 446 7.84 -18.93 26.94
C ARG A 446 9.22 -18.46 26.49
N TYR A 447 9.64 -17.27 26.91
CA TYR A 447 10.94 -16.69 26.51
C TYR A 447 11.76 -16.27 27.75
N PRO A 448 12.24 -17.23 28.56
CA PRO A 448 12.88 -16.94 29.84
C PRO A 448 14.26 -16.28 29.73
N PHE A 449 14.83 -16.17 28.52
CA PHE A 449 16.07 -15.45 28.26
C PHE A 449 15.89 -13.92 28.12
N PHE A 450 14.65 -13.41 28.11
CA PHE A 450 14.39 -11.97 28.07
C PHE A 450 14.52 -11.30 29.44
N GLU A 451 15.11 -10.11 29.44
CA GLU A 451 14.96 -9.12 30.50
C GLU A 451 13.64 -8.35 30.29
N PHE A 452 12.63 -8.65 31.09
CA PHE A 452 11.34 -7.96 30.99
C PHE A 452 11.29 -6.71 31.87
N ILE A 453 10.83 -5.62 31.27
CA ILE A 453 10.57 -4.34 31.89
C ILE A 453 9.05 -4.13 31.92
N TRP A 454 8.47 -4.20 33.12
CA TRP A 454 7.04 -4.02 33.32
C TRP A 454 6.71 -2.56 33.60
N LYS A 455 5.89 -1.95 32.76
CA LYS A 455 5.31 -0.62 33.01
C LYS A 455 3.94 -0.77 33.66
N ASP A 456 3.53 0.27 34.37
CA ASP A 456 2.20 0.39 34.96
C ASP A 456 1.49 1.63 34.39
N GLU A 457 0.23 1.83 34.79
CA GLU A 457 -0.57 2.97 34.35
C GLU A 457 0.10 4.33 34.62
N SER A 458 1.02 4.43 35.57
CA SER A 458 1.71 5.68 35.90
C SER A 458 2.85 6.03 34.95
N SER A 459 3.32 5.04 34.18
CA SER A 459 4.46 5.15 33.27
C SER A 459 4.10 4.80 31.83
N LYS A 460 2.82 4.59 31.52
CA LYS A 460 2.37 4.05 30.23
C LYS A 460 2.58 5.00 29.04
N GLY A 461 2.59 4.44 27.83
CA GLY A 461 2.73 5.18 26.57
C GLY A 461 3.99 4.83 25.79
N HIS A 462 3.87 4.76 24.46
CA HIS A 462 4.93 4.27 23.57
C HIS A 462 6.19 5.14 23.61
N ALA A 463 6.06 6.47 23.57
CA ALA A 463 7.20 7.39 23.68
C ALA A 463 8.00 7.18 24.97
N GLN A 464 7.32 6.95 26.10
CA GLN A 464 7.96 6.66 27.38
C GLN A 464 8.66 5.29 27.38
N SER A 465 8.09 4.29 26.67
CA SER A 465 8.75 3.00 26.49
C SER A 465 10.06 3.15 25.71
N MET A 466 10.04 3.90 24.60
CA MET A 466 11.23 4.14 23.79
C MET A 466 12.28 4.97 24.52
N GLU A 467 11.88 6.00 25.26
CA GLU A 467 12.81 6.78 26.08
C GLU A 467 13.46 5.94 27.18
N ARG A 468 12.69 5.03 27.79
CA ARG A 468 13.25 4.08 28.74
C ARG A 468 14.25 3.14 28.08
N LEU A 469 13.92 2.57 26.92
CA LEU A 469 14.84 1.70 26.17
C LEU A 469 16.13 2.43 25.77
N ARG A 470 16.05 3.71 25.38
CA ARG A 470 17.23 4.53 25.05
C ARG A 470 18.23 4.61 26.21
N HIS A 471 17.75 4.59 27.46
CA HIS A 471 18.60 4.55 28.64
C HIS A 471 19.09 3.13 29.01
N GLU A 472 18.36 2.09 28.61
CA GLU A 472 18.71 0.70 28.91
C GLU A 472 19.75 0.13 27.93
N VAL A 473 19.72 0.57 26.66
CA VAL A 473 20.63 0.08 25.62
C VAL A 473 21.99 0.76 25.72
N SER A 474 22.98 0.00 26.20
CA SER A 474 24.37 0.44 26.31
C SER A 474 25.29 -0.11 25.22
N SER A 475 24.80 -1.04 24.39
CA SER A 475 25.56 -1.65 23.32
C SER A 475 25.74 -0.68 22.14
N PRO A 476 26.84 -0.76 21.36
CA PRO A 476 27.03 0.06 20.17
C PRO A 476 25.89 -0.08 19.14
N TYR A 477 25.33 -1.29 19.04
CA TYR A 477 24.23 -1.58 18.13
C TYR A 477 22.93 -1.88 18.88
N TRP A 478 21.84 -1.26 18.42
CA TRP A 478 20.50 -1.41 18.96
C TRP A 478 19.59 -2.04 17.90
N LEU A 479 19.22 -3.31 18.11
CA LEU A 479 18.22 -4.00 17.30
C LEU A 479 16.83 -3.80 17.94
N HIS A 480 15.86 -3.27 17.19
CA HIS A 480 14.52 -2.99 17.71
C HIS A 480 13.44 -3.66 16.85
N LEU A 481 12.46 -4.27 17.52
CA LEU A 481 11.28 -4.89 16.94
C LEU A 481 10.01 -4.33 17.60
N GLU A 482 8.93 -4.23 16.82
CA GLU A 482 7.56 -4.13 17.36
C GLU A 482 6.93 -5.52 17.44
N ASP A 483 5.96 -5.71 18.33
CA ASP A 483 5.35 -7.01 18.62
C ASP A 483 4.37 -7.52 17.57
N ASP A 484 4.23 -6.86 16.42
CA ASP A 484 3.26 -7.22 15.38
C ASP A 484 3.87 -7.47 13.99
N TRP A 485 5.07 -8.05 13.92
CA TRP A 485 5.77 -8.41 12.67
C TRP A 485 6.06 -9.90 12.56
N GLU A 486 5.56 -10.55 11.51
CA GLU A 486 5.87 -11.96 11.24
C GLU A 486 6.96 -12.10 10.18
N PHE A 487 8.08 -12.72 10.56
CA PHE A 487 9.22 -12.97 9.69
C PHE A 487 9.04 -14.24 8.88
N PHE A 488 9.43 -14.22 7.61
CA PHE A 488 9.26 -15.36 6.71
C PHE A 488 10.48 -15.65 5.81
N LEU A 489 11.48 -14.76 5.80
CA LEU A 489 12.69 -14.91 4.98
C LEU A 489 13.88 -15.31 5.87
N PRO A 490 14.44 -16.52 5.77
CA PRO A 490 15.64 -16.85 6.53
C PRO A 490 16.87 -16.02 6.09
N ASP A 491 17.45 -15.21 6.98
CA ASP A 491 18.58 -14.32 6.66
C ASP A 491 19.53 -14.07 7.85
N ASN A 492 20.74 -13.58 7.56
CA ASN A 492 21.70 -13.04 8.53
C ASN A 492 21.42 -11.54 8.76
N TYR A 493 20.34 -11.23 9.46
CA TYR A 493 19.84 -9.87 9.67
C TYR A 493 20.87 -8.94 10.31
N ILE A 494 21.64 -9.43 11.27
CA ILE A 494 22.50 -8.60 12.11
C ILE A 494 23.78 -8.30 11.35
N ALA A 495 24.44 -9.32 10.81
CA ALA A 495 25.68 -9.13 10.05
C ALA A 495 25.46 -8.25 8.81
N ARG A 496 24.35 -8.42 8.10
CA ARG A 496 24.00 -7.60 6.94
C ARG A 496 23.74 -6.15 7.32
N ALA A 497 22.98 -5.91 8.39
CA ALA A 497 22.72 -4.56 8.85
C ALA A 497 23.99 -3.85 9.37
N GLN A 498 24.87 -4.57 10.08
CA GLN A 498 26.18 -4.04 10.49
C GLN A 498 27.04 -3.64 9.29
N ALA A 499 27.13 -4.49 8.26
CA ALA A 499 27.89 -4.18 7.07
C ALA A 499 27.41 -2.88 6.39
N ILE A 500 26.10 -2.63 6.34
CA ILE A 500 25.53 -1.41 5.79
C ILE A 500 25.78 -0.21 6.71
N LEU A 501 25.58 -0.36 8.02
CA LEU A 501 25.83 0.70 9.00
C LEU A 501 27.30 1.13 8.99
N GLU A 502 28.24 0.20 8.85
CA GLU A 502 29.68 0.47 8.89
C GLU A 502 30.21 1.09 7.58
N ASP A 503 29.49 0.93 6.47
CA ASP A 503 29.89 1.42 5.15
C ASP A 503 29.85 2.95 5.03
N ASP A 504 28.82 3.57 5.64
CA ASP A 504 28.63 5.01 5.64
C ASP A 504 28.20 5.48 7.04
N PRO A 505 29.01 6.32 7.73
CA PRO A 505 28.70 6.78 9.08
C PRO A 505 27.45 7.67 9.15
N SER A 506 26.96 8.21 8.02
CA SER A 506 25.69 8.93 7.98
C SER A 506 24.48 7.99 8.04
N ILE A 507 24.63 6.70 7.74
CA ILE A 507 23.57 5.70 7.90
C ILE A 507 23.55 5.27 9.37
N ALA A 508 22.51 5.70 10.09
CA ALA A 508 22.34 5.40 11.52
C ALA A 508 21.23 4.38 11.81
N GLN A 509 20.45 3.98 10.79
CA GLN A 509 19.44 2.94 10.90
C GLN A 509 19.38 2.09 9.62
N VAL A 510 19.25 0.77 9.78
CA VAL A 510 18.98 -0.19 8.69
C VAL A 510 17.70 -0.96 8.99
N LEU A 511 16.68 -0.77 8.18
CA LEU A 511 15.38 -1.43 8.27
C LEU A 511 15.38 -2.74 7.46
N PHE A 512 14.70 -3.76 7.97
CA PHE A 512 14.74 -5.11 7.38
C PHE A 512 13.82 -5.31 6.18
N ASN A 513 12.86 -4.42 5.97
CA ASN A 513 11.99 -4.42 4.80
C ASN A 513 12.31 -3.25 3.88
N ARG A 514 12.36 -3.49 2.57
CA ARG A 514 12.53 -2.43 1.58
C ARG A 514 11.43 -1.36 1.68
N ASN A 515 11.83 -0.09 1.59
CA ASN A 515 10.98 1.07 1.42
C ASN A 515 9.72 1.12 2.32
N TYR A 516 9.88 0.75 3.60
CA TYR A 516 8.79 0.77 4.60
C TYR A 516 7.59 -0.15 4.30
N ALA A 517 7.74 -1.15 3.43
CA ALA A 517 6.68 -2.10 3.12
C ALA A 517 6.19 -2.85 4.38
N GLU A 518 4.88 -2.91 4.55
CA GLU A 518 4.19 -3.59 5.65
C GLU A 518 3.61 -4.93 5.19
N THR A 519 3.34 -5.08 3.90
CA THR A 519 2.78 -6.29 3.28
C THR A 519 3.61 -6.76 2.08
N VAL A 520 3.40 -8.02 1.70
CA VAL A 520 4.03 -8.65 0.53
C VAL A 520 3.67 -7.90 -0.78
N SER A 521 2.44 -7.38 -0.86
CA SER A 521 1.95 -6.58 -2.01
C SER A 521 2.62 -5.21 -2.15
N GLU A 522 3.36 -4.75 -1.13
CA GLU A 522 4.01 -3.44 -1.10
C GLU A 522 5.49 -3.49 -1.51
N SER A 523 5.96 -4.63 -2.06
CA SER A 523 7.32 -4.79 -2.57
C SER A 523 7.76 -3.70 -3.57
N GLY A 524 6.82 -3.07 -4.28
CA GLY A 524 7.06 -2.06 -5.30
C GLY A 524 7.04 -0.59 -4.82
N ILE A 525 6.93 -0.30 -3.52
CA ILE A 525 6.88 1.09 -3.03
C ILE A 525 8.13 1.87 -3.46
N PRO A 526 8.02 3.02 -4.14
CA PRO A 526 9.16 3.86 -4.50
C PRO A 526 9.66 4.71 -3.31
N GLY A 527 10.98 4.96 -3.27
CA GLY A 527 11.63 5.96 -2.40
C GLY A 527 12.90 5.50 -1.67
N GLY A 528 13.70 4.67 -2.34
CA GLY A 528 15.06 4.37 -1.94
C GLY A 528 15.96 4.06 -3.13
N GLU A 529 17.19 4.56 -3.09
CA GLU A 529 18.24 4.38 -4.10
C GLU A 529 18.99 3.07 -3.86
N VAL A 530 19.10 2.21 -4.86
CA VAL A 530 19.86 0.95 -4.74
C VAL A 530 21.36 1.25 -4.72
N ARG A 531 22.05 0.78 -3.69
CA ARG A 531 23.50 0.88 -3.52
C ARG A 531 24.09 -0.45 -3.10
N THR A 532 25.41 -0.56 -3.18
CA THR A 532 26.18 -1.69 -2.66
C THR A 532 27.22 -1.19 -1.68
N THR A 533 27.47 -1.95 -0.61
CA THR A 533 28.54 -1.60 0.34
C THR A 533 29.89 -1.60 -0.37
N ALA A 534 30.81 -0.73 0.03
CA ALA A 534 32.17 -0.67 -0.49
C ALA A 534 32.90 -2.01 -0.30
N ILE A 535 32.76 -2.61 0.90
CA ILE A 535 33.34 -3.90 1.27
C ILE A 535 32.26 -4.98 1.17
N GLY A 536 32.57 -6.09 0.48
CA GLY A 536 31.65 -7.23 0.36
C GLY A 536 30.44 -7.00 -0.55
N LYS A 537 30.31 -5.81 -1.17
CA LYS A 537 29.33 -5.48 -2.24
C LYS A 537 27.87 -5.84 -1.93
N GLN A 538 27.48 -5.77 -0.67
CA GLN A 538 26.14 -6.14 -0.21
C GLN A 538 25.10 -5.12 -0.69
N PRO A 539 24.02 -5.54 -1.36
CA PRO A 539 22.99 -4.62 -1.87
C PRO A 539 22.04 -4.14 -0.77
N TYR A 540 21.78 -2.83 -0.78
CA TYR A 540 20.85 -2.15 0.12
C TYR A 540 20.17 -0.98 -0.59
N ARG A 541 19.14 -0.41 0.05
CA ARG A 541 18.50 0.82 -0.43
C ARG A 541 18.74 1.96 0.55
N LEU A 542 19.30 3.07 0.08
CA LEU A 542 19.36 4.29 0.86
C LEU A 542 18.03 5.04 0.78
N HIS A 543 17.43 5.38 1.92
CA HIS A 543 16.16 6.12 1.95
C HIS A 543 16.30 7.48 1.28
N THR A 544 15.34 7.81 0.43
CA THR A 544 15.25 9.13 -0.19
C THR A 544 14.16 9.92 0.48
N TYR A 545 14.49 11.08 1.05
CA TYR A 545 13.52 11.97 1.68
C TYR A 545 13.44 13.31 0.94
N PHE A 546 12.21 13.73 0.69
CA PHE A 546 11.87 15.08 0.24
C PHE A 546 10.76 15.63 1.13
N GLU A 547 10.92 16.89 1.55
CA GLU A 547 9.86 17.59 2.28
C GLU A 547 8.62 17.71 1.38
N ARG A 548 7.43 17.48 1.96
CA ARG A 548 6.18 17.54 1.20
C ARG A 548 5.99 18.92 0.58
N ASP A 549 5.34 18.93 -0.59
CA ASP A 549 5.02 20.16 -1.35
C ASP A 549 6.23 20.94 -1.89
N THR A 550 7.45 20.38 -1.82
CA THR A 550 8.63 20.89 -2.52
C THR A 550 8.68 20.45 -3.99
N GLU A 551 9.38 21.21 -4.85
CA GLU A 551 9.53 20.85 -6.27
C GLU A 551 10.24 19.50 -6.45
N ASP A 552 11.16 19.15 -5.55
CA ASP A 552 11.88 17.88 -5.56
C ASP A 552 10.92 16.71 -5.28
N TYR A 553 10.04 16.84 -4.28
CA TYR A 553 9.01 15.83 -4.01
C TYR A 553 7.99 15.71 -5.15
N ILE A 554 7.56 16.84 -5.72
CA ILE A 554 6.63 16.86 -6.86
C ILE A 554 7.27 16.17 -8.08
N THR A 555 8.54 16.42 -8.33
CA THR A 555 9.30 15.80 -9.42
C THR A 555 9.50 14.31 -9.19
N PHE A 556 9.90 13.90 -7.99
CA PHE A 556 9.98 12.49 -7.62
C PHE A 556 8.63 11.78 -7.80
N ASN A 557 7.54 12.38 -7.34
CA ASN A 557 6.21 11.78 -7.44
C ASN A 557 5.71 11.66 -8.90
N ARG A 558 6.13 12.57 -9.77
CA ARG A 558 5.80 12.58 -11.20
C ARG A 558 6.66 11.60 -12.01
N GLU A 559 7.97 11.63 -11.82
CA GLU A 559 8.93 10.90 -12.67
C GLU A 559 9.20 9.49 -12.17
N VAL A 560 9.26 9.30 -10.85
CA VAL A 560 9.61 8.00 -10.22
C VAL A 560 8.36 7.30 -9.71
N ALA A 561 7.57 7.93 -8.85
CA ALA A 561 6.40 7.27 -8.25
C ALA A 561 5.20 7.19 -9.19
N GLN A 562 5.14 8.05 -10.22
CA GLN A 562 4.03 8.13 -11.19
C GLN A 562 2.64 8.21 -10.53
N GLY A 563 2.56 8.92 -9.40
CA GLY A 563 1.34 9.07 -8.60
C GLY A 563 0.97 7.88 -7.70
N ALA A 564 1.78 6.81 -7.66
CA ALA A 564 1.61 5.70 -6.73
C ALA A 564 1.99 6.09 -5.29
N ALA A 565 1.51 5.28 -4.33
CA ALA A 565 1.96 5.39 -2.94
C ALA A 565 3.48 5.21 -2.87
N ASN A 566 4.15 6.16 -2.22
CA ASN A 566 5.59 6.19 -2.07
C ASN A 566 5.95 6.57 -0.64
N ASN A 567 7.19 6.31 -0.24
CA ASN A 567 7.64 6.60 1.11
C ASN A 567 8.56 7.82 1.22
N ALA A 568 8.85 8.50 0.10
CA ALA A 568 9.83 9.57 0.05
C ALA A 568 9.43 10.84 0.83
N TYR A 569 8.17 10.94 1.25
CA TYR A 569 7.69 12.05 2.07
C TYR A 569 8.01 11.90 3.57
N TRP A 570 8.40 10.70 4.02
CA TRP A 570 8.64 10.44 5.44
C TRP A 570 10.09 10.77 5.78
N PRO A 571 10.37 11.65 6.76
CA PRO A 571 11.73 11.93 7.18
C PRO A 571 12.37 10.64 7.71
N ASN A 572 13.67 10.44 7.48
CA ASN A 572 14.42 9.27 7.93
C ASN A 572 14.09 8.92 9.39
N PHE A 573 14.18 7.64 9.74
CA PHE A 573 13.79 7.01 11.02
C PHE A 573 12.37 6.41 11.04
N SER A 574 12.28 5.17 11.51
CA SER A 574 11.02 4.54 11.92
C SER A 574 11.25 3.44 12.96
N LEU A 575 10.24 3.12 13.77
CA LEU A 575 10.31 2.04 14.77
C LEU A 575 10.07 0.63 14.21
N ARG A 576 9.82 0.52 12.90
CA ARG A 576 9.75 -0.79 12.22
C ARG A 576 11.03 -1.62 12.44
N PRO A 577 10.96 -2.96 12.29
CA PRO A 577 12.09 -3.87 12.50
C PRO A 577 13.39 -3.37 11.86
N SER A 578 14.36 -3.03 12.71
CA SER A 578 15.57 -2.36 12.27
C SER A 578 16.72 -2.51 13.26
N MET A 579 17.94 -2.30 12.76
CA MET A 579 19.15 -2.16 13.56
C MET A 579 19.66 -0.72 13.47
N MET A 580 20.09 -0.17 14.60
CA MET A 580 20.47 1.23 14.75
C MET A 580 21.83 1.38 15.44
N ARG A 581 22.52 2.48 15.15
CA ARG A 581 23.69 2.95 15.92
C ARG A 581 23.23 3.62 17.20
N ALA A 582 23.55 3.05 18.36
CA ALA A 582 23.01 3.51 19.64
C ALA A 582 23.53 4.91 20.04
N ASP A 583 24.77 5.25 19.67
CA ASP A 583 25.34 6.59 19.88
C ASP A 583 24.57 7.64 19.07
N ALA A 584 24.30 7.37 17.80
CA ALA A 584 23.52 8.25 16.93
C ALA A 584 22.10 8.48 17.48
N ILE A 585 21.40 7.43 17.93
CA ILE A 585 20.08 7.57 18.56
C ILE A 585 20.16 8.40 19.85
N ASN A 586 21.22 8.22 20.65
CA ASN A 586 21.43 8.98 21.87
C ASN A 586 21.74 10.47 21.61
N ASP A 587 22.51 10.78 20.58
CA ASP A 587 22.88 12.14 20.21
C ASP A 587 21.69 12.98 19.72
N ILE A 588 20.69 12.35 19.10
CA ILE A 588 19.44 13.00 18.69
C ILE A 588 18.59 13.44 19.89
N GLY A 589 18.72 12.77 21.03
CA GLY A 589 18.04 13.10 22.29
C GLY A 589 16.75 12.30 22.53
N ALA A 590 15.88 12.83 23.39
CA ALA A 590 14.78 12.06 23.94
C ALA A 590 13.66 11.73 22.94
N PHE A 591 12.96 10.61 23.17
CA PHE A 591 11.64 10.35 22.58
C PHE A 591 10.58 11.11 23.38
N SER A 592 10.09 12.23 22.85
CA SER A 592 9.24 13.16 23.59
C SER A 592 7.78 12.71 23.62
N SER A 593 7.22 12.53 24.83
CA SER A 593 5.78 12.34 25.01
C SER A 593 4.95 13.60 24.75
N ASP A 594 5.59 14.77 24.70
CA ASP A 594 4.91 16.05 24.47
C ASP A 594 4.68 16.33 22.98
N ALA A 595 5.34 15.59 22.10
CA ALA A 595 5.20 15.74 20.65
C ALA A 595 3.88 15.13 20.16
N PRO A 596 3.14 15.82 19.25
CA PRO A 596 1.91 15.27 18.66
C PRO A 596 2.11 13.94 17.94
N HIS A 597 3.29 13.72 17.37
CA HIS A 597 3.68 12.44 16.81
C HIS A 597 5.16 12.23 17.13
N PHE A 598 5.44 11.52 18.22
CA PHE A 598 6.81 11.45 18.74
C PHE A 598 7.81 10.81 17.77
N GLU A 599 7.38 9.78 17.01
CA GLU A 599 8.23 9.16 16.00
C GLU A 599 8.53 10.11 14.84
N LEU A 600 7.55 10.89 14.35
CA LEU A 600 7.77 11.91 13.33
C LEU A 600 8.69 13.04 13.84
N ASP A 601 8.47 13.52 15.07
CA ASP A 601 9.36 14.52 15.70
C ASP A 601 10.81 14.01 15.81
N PHE A 602 10.97 12.74 16.21
CA PHE A 602 12.30 12.13 16.26
C PHE A 602 12.91 11.99 14.86
N ALA A 603 12.12 11.57 13.88
CA ALA A 603 12.53 11.41 12.48
C ALA A 603 12.95 12.74 11.83
N GLU A 604 12.23 13.83 12.10
CA GLU A 604 12.60 15.17 11.66
C GLU A 604 13.94 15.60 12.26
N ARG A 605 14.16 15.39 13.56
CA ARG A 605 15.44 15.70 14.23
C ARG A 605 16.58 14.82 13.73
N PHE A 606 16.32 13.53 13.53
CA PHE A 606 17.26 12.56 12.98
C PHE A 606 17.72 12.99 11.58
N THR A 607 16.78 13.34 10.71
CA THR A 607 17.07 13.85 9.36
C THR A 607 17.80 15.19 9.41
N ALA A 608 17.39 16.10 10.29
CA ALA A 608 18.04 17.41 10.44
C ALA A 608 19.49 17.32 10.95
N ALA A 609 19.85 16.24 11.64
CA ALA A 609 21.23 15.96 12.03
C ALA A 609 22.10 15.40 10.88
N GLY A 610 21.53 15.22 9.68
CA GLY A 610 22.21 14.63 8.53
C GLY A 610 22.35 13.12 8.60
N LEU A 611 21.50 12.46 9.40
CA LEU A 611 21.47 11.00 9.51
C LEU A 611 20.44 10.41 8.54
N HIS A 612 20.75 9.23 8.02
CA HIS A 612 19.97 8.52 7.02
C HIS A 612 19.53 7.14 7.52
N SER A 613 18.37 6.71 7.03
CA SER A 613 17.93 5.32 7.10
C SER A 613 18.29 4.59 5.81
N ALA A 614 18.65 3.32 5.92
CA ALA A 614 18.77 2.40 4.81
C ALA A 614 17.80 1.23 5.00
N PHE A 615 17.56 0.48 3.94
CA PHE A 615 16.73 -0.71 3.94
C PHE A 615 17.49 -1.89 3.35
N PHE A 616 17.17 -3.10 3.78
CA PHE A 616 17.45 -4.27 2.97
C PHE A 616 16.74 -4.15 1.62
N ASP A 617 17.41 -4.59 0.57
CA ASP A 617 16.80 -4.69 -0.76
C ASP A 617 16.02 -6.01 -0.92
N SER A 618 15.15 -6.30 0.06
CA SER A 618 14.38 -7.54 0.20
C SER A 618 13.14 -7.29 1.08
N LEU A 619 12.20 -8.24 1.12
CA LEU A 619 11.11 -8.27 2.09
C LEU A 619 11.33 -9.44 3.05
N CYS A 620 11.43 -9.14 4.33
CA CYS A 620 11.79 -10.11 5.36
C CYS A 620 10.63 -10.52 6.27
N SER A 621 9.70 -9.58 6.47
CA SER A 621 8.57 -9.71 7.37
C SER A 621 7.35 -8.98 6.83
N PHE A 622 6.17 -9.26 7.38
CA PHE A 622 4.96 -8.46 7.16
C PHE A 622 4.28 -8.15 8.49
N THR A 623 3.54 -7.05 8.56
CA THR A 623 2.79 -6.74 9.78
C THR A 623 1.58 -7.65 9.92
N THR A 624 1.35 -8.09 11.15
CA THR A 624 0.21 -8.90 11.58
C THR A 624 -0.81 -8.09 12.39
N GLY A 625 -0.40 -6.89 12.79
CA GLY A 625 -1.17 -5.91 13.53
C GLY A 625 -2.06 -5.05 12.63
N THR A 626 -2.16 -3.77 12.99
CA THR A 626 -2.94 -2.77 12.24
C THR A 626 -2.03 -2.08 11.23
N LEU A 627 -2.40 -2.07 9.96
CA LEU A 627 -1.61 -1.42 8.91
C LEU A 627 -1.64 0.11 9.08
N THR A 628 -0.60 0.80 8.62
CA THR A 628 -0.58 2.28 8.57
C THR A 628 -1.71 2.82 7.68
N THR A 629 -2.16 2.03 6.71
CA THR A 629 -3.25 2.35 5.80
C THR A 629 -4.65 2.00 6.33
N ASP A 630 -4.74 1.20 7.40
CA ASP A 630 -6.03 0.82 8.01
C ASP A 630 -6.67 2.03 8.71
N LYS A 631 -7.84 2.45 8.23
CA LYS A 631 -8.59 3.59 8.78
C LYS A 631 -10.01 3.19 9.19
N GLY A 632 -10.60 4.00 10.06
CA GLY A 632 -12.00 3.85 10.47
C GLY A 632 -12.24 2.90 11.65
N PRO A 633 -13.49 2.80 12.13
CA PRO A 633 -13.84 2.10 13.37
C PRO A 633 -13.77 0.58 13.30
N SER A 634 -13.65 0.00 12.10
CA SER A 634 -13.52 -1.44 11.87
C SER A 634 -12.08 -1.95 11.83
N ARG A 635 -11.08 -1.06 11.94
CA ARG A 635 -9.67 -1.49 11.97
C ARG A 635 -9.38 -2.30 13.23
N LYS A 636 -8.41 -3.21 13.15
CA LYS A 636 -7.90 -3.89 14.35
C LYS A 636 -7.39 -2.83 15.35
N PRO A 637 -7.71 -2.97 16.66
CA PRO A 637 -7.13 -2.11 17.68
C PRO A 637 -5.60 -2.26 17.69
N ASN A 638 -4.88 -1.14 17.63
CA ASN A 638 -3.44 -1.12 17.80
C ASN A 638 -3.05 -0.97 19.28
N ALA A 639 -1.75 -0.95 19.58
CA ALA A 639 -1.25 -0.79 20.95
C ALA A 639 -1.80 0.46 21.66
N TYR A 640 -1.94 1.58 20.94
CA TYR A 640 -2.45 2.84 21.49
C TYR A 640 -3.93 2.71 21.89
N ASP A 641 -4.77 2.12 21.02
CA ASP A 641 -6.18 1.88 21.33
C ASP A 641 -6.34 0.98 22.57
N LEU A 642 -5.55 -0.09 22.63
CA LEU A 642 -5.57 -1.04 23.75
C LEU A 642 -5.07 -0.42 25.06
N ASN A 643 -4.16 0.55 24.98
CA ASN A 643 -3.64 1.26 26.16
C ASN A 643 -4.46 2.51 26.54
N GLY A 644 -5.49 2.85 25.74
CA GLY A 644 -6.28 4.05 25.90
C GLY A 644 -5.48 5.33 25.68
N GLU A 645 -4.40 5.26 24.89
CA GLU A 645 -3.50 6.37 24.57
C GLU A 645 -3.81 6.90 23.15
N PRO A 646 -3.67 8.20 22.90
CA PRO A 646 -3.76 8.73 21.54
C PRO A 646 -2.53 8.31 20.73
N GLN A 647 -2.72 7.64 19.58
CA GLN A 647 -1.63 7.29 18.65
C GLN A 647 -0.99 8.53 18.02
N PHE A 648 -1.85 9.46 17.60
CA PHE A 648 -1.46 10.77 17.15
C PHE A 648 -2.08 11.74 18.13
N GLY A 649 -1.25 12.58 18.74
CA GLY A 649 -1.67 13.77 19.42
C GLY A 649 -2.54 14.55 18.46
N HIS A 650 -3.85 14.36 18.58
CA HIS A 650 -4.79 15.22 17.91
C HIS A 650 -4.35 16.63 18.27
N LYS A 651 -4.04 17.44 17.25
CA LYS A 651 -4.43 18.85 17.35
C LYS A 651 -5.84 18.77 17.90
N ARG A 652 -6.04 19.19 19.14
CA ARG A 652 -7.33 19.71 19.55
C ARG A 652 -7.60 20.78 18.50
N THR A 653 -8.31 20.41 17.43
CA THR A 653 -9.31 21.32 16.93
C THR A 653 -10.12 21.58 18.17
N THR A 654 -9.92 22.75 18.76
CA THR A 654 -10.88 23.35 19.66
C THR A 654 -12.14 23.49 18.81
N GLN A 655 -12.85 22.38 18.60
CA GLN A 655 -14.21 22.47 18.14
C GLN A 655 -14.91 23.26 19.24
N PRO A 656 -15.51 24.40 18.90
CA PRO A 656 -16.25 25.17 19.87
C PRO A 656 -17.25 24.23 20.53
N THR A 657 -17.21 24.18 21.86
CA THR A 657 -18.18 23.39 22.62
C THR A 657 -19.54 24.04 22.43
N THR A 658 -20.53 23.29 21.96
CA THR A 658 -21.92 23.75 21.85
C THR A 658 -22.63 23.41 23.14
N THR A 659 -23.08 24.45 23.84
CA THR A 659 -23.87 24.32 25.06
C THR A 659 -25.32 24.02 24.72
N VAL A 660 -25.89 23.00 25.37
CA VAL A 660 -27.24 22.50 25.08
C VAL A 660 -28.07 22.49 26.35
N ARG A 661 -29.18 23.22 26.31
CA ARG A 661 -30.19 23.22 27.36
C ARG A 661 -31.34 22.29 27.04
N LEU A 662 -31.75 21.44 27.99
CA LEU A 662 -32.90 20.57 27.83
C LEU A 662 -34.16 21.17 28.48
N THR A 663 -35.32 21.05 27.83
CA THR A 663 -36.62 21.40 28.44
C THR A 663 -37.69 20.38 28.05
N SER A 664 -38.67 20.15 28.93
CA SER A 664 -39.77 19.21 28.70
C SER A 664 -41.02 19.57 29.50
N PHE A 665 -42.07 18.75 29.40
CA PHE A 665 -43.30 18.95 30.18
C PHE A 665 -43.30 18.23 31.53
N TRP A 666 -42.38 17.29 31.74
CA TRP A 666 -42.38 16.40 32.92
C TRP A 666 -41.31 16.73 33.95
N ALA A 667 -40.31 17.55 33.60
CA ALA A 667 -39.19 17.88 34.48
C ALA A 667 -38.64 19.28 34.19
N SER A 668 -38.00 19.90 35.17
CA SER A 668 -37.29 21.17 34.99
C SER A 668 -35.98 20.98 34.21
N PRO A 669 -35.41 22.01 33.56
CA PRO A 669 -34.11 21.91 32.90
C PRO A 669 -33.00 21.33 33.79
N GLN A 670 -32.93 21.74 35.05
CA GLN A 670 -31.96 21.22 36.03
C GLN A 670 -32.14 19.71 36.28
N ASP A 671 -33.39 19.25 36.41
CA ASP A 671 -33.68 17.82 36.61
C ASP A 671 -33.36 17.01 35.36
N LEU A 672 -33.56 17.58 34.17
CA LEU A 672 -33.23 16.95 32.89
C LEU A 672 -31.71 16.81 32.70
N VAL A 673 -30.92 17.84 33.05
CA VAL A 673 -29.45 17.74 33.03
C VAL A 673 -29.01 16.60 33.94
N THR A 674 -29.49 16.57 35.18
CA THR A 674 -29.18 15.50 36.15
C THR A 674 -29.60 14.11 35.62
N GLN A 675 -30.75 14.04 34.94
CA GLN A 675 -31.26 12.79 34.37
C GLN A 675 -30.40 12.28 33.20
N PHE A 676 -30.00 13.17 32.28
CA PHE A 676 -29.33 12.80 31.03
C PHE A 676 -27.80 12.82 31.15
N GLU A 677 -27.23 13.41 32.21
CA GLU A 677 -25.80 13.36 32.52
C GLU A 677 -25.29 11.91 32.59
N ARG A 678 -26.07 10.98 33.14
CA ARG A 678 -25.72 9.55 33.17
C ARG A 678 -25.55 8.93 31.80
N GLN A 679 -26.09 9.54 30.74
CA GLN A 679 -25.95 9.07 29.37
C GLN A 679 -24.73 9.69 28.65
N THR A 680 -23.99 10.57 29.32
CA THR A 680 -22.79 11.21 28.78
C THR A 680 -21.52 10.41 29.11
N MET A 681 -20.37 10.80 28.54
CA MET A 681 -19.07 10.19 28.86
C MET A 681 -18.51 10.65 30.23
N GLY A 682 -19.26 11.47 30.97
CA GLY A 682 -18.86 12.12 32.22
C GLY A 682 -19.10 13.63 32.18
N ASP A 683 -19.39 14.24 33.33
CA ASP A 683 -19.54 15.70 33.53
C ASP A 683 -20.52 16.41 32.59
N GLY A 684 -21.54 15.70 32.10
CA GLY A 684 -22.55 16.23 31.17
C GLY A 684 -22.02 16.47 29.75
N ARG A 685 -20.85 15.91 29.40
CA ARG A 685 -20.18 16.15 28.13
C ARG A 685 -20.18 14.93 27.20
N TRP A 686 -20.42 15.19 25.92
CA TRP A 686 -20.25 14.21 24.84
C TRP A 686 -19.57 14.89 23.65
N ASN A 687 -18.29 14.58 23.42
CA ASN A 687 -17.47 15.20 22.38
C ASN A 687 -17.51 16.75 22.46
N SER A 688 -18.17 17.39 21.49
CA SER A 688 -18.36 18.84 21.39
C SER A 688 -19.65 19.36 22.02
N ILE A 689 -20.52 18.48 22.54
CA ILE A 689 -21.77 18.85 23.21
C ILE A 689 -21.57 18.92 24.73
N GLN A 690 -22.03 20.01 25.34
CA GLN A 690 -22.07 20.18 26.80
C GLN A 690 -23.50 20.45 27.26
N LEU A 691 -24.04 19.61 28.15
CA LEU A 691 -25.32 19.86 28.78
C LEU A 691 -25.21 21.00 29.81
N THR A 692 -26.22 21.87 29.83
CA THR A 692 -26.36 22.98 30.79
C THR A 692 -27.83 23.24 31.10
N ASP A 693 -28.13 23.85 32.24
CA ASP A 693 -29.47 24.34 32.59
C ASP A 693 -29.63 25.86 32.31
N ASP A 694 -28.55 26.53 31.89
CA ASP A 694 -28.48 27.97 31.64
C ASP A 694 -29.46 28.43 30.54
N ASP A 695 -30.04 29.60 30.75
CA ASP A 695 -30.94 30.27 29.80
C ASP A 695 -30.20 30.76 28.53
N ASP A 696 -28.87 30.95 28.61
CA ASP A 696 -28.03 31.50 27.52
C ASP A 696 -27.36 30.44 26.62
N ALA A 697 -27.74 29.17 26.76
CA ALA A 697 -27.19 28.07 25.97
C ALA A 697 -27.33 28.30 24.45
N ASP A 698 -26.34 27.81 23.69
CA ASP A 698 -26.31 27.95 22.22
C ASP A 698 -27.56 27.32 21.55
N ILE A 699 -28.03 26.20 22.09
CA ILE A 699 -29.20 25.46 21.59
C ILE A 699 -30.11 25.04 22.75
N THR A 700 -31.43 25.20 22.57
CA THR A 700 -32.43 24.61 23.46
C THR A 700 -33.09 23.38 22.83
N VAL A 701 -32.99 22.21 23.45
CA VAL A 701 -33.67 20.98 23.02
C VAL A 701 -34.97 20.82 23.79
N ILE A 702 -36.08 20.84 23.05
CA ILE A 702 -37.43 20.67 23.56
C ILE A 702 -37.82 19.21 23.38
N LEU A 703 -37.78 18.45 24.48
CA LEU A 703 -38.29 17.09 24.52
C LEU A 703 -39.82 17.14 24.70
N ASN A 704 -40.56 16.68 23.69
CA ASN A 704 -42.01 16.78 23.53
C ASN A 704 -42.55 18.22 23.43
N HIS A 705 -42.72 18.92 24.55
CA HIS A 705 -43.12 20.33 24.58
C HIS A 705 -42.65 20.99 25.88
N PRO A 706 -42.44 22.32 25.92
CA PRO A 706 -41.74 22.97 27.04
C PRO A 706 -42.64 23.27 28.26
N ALA A 707 -43.87 22.76 28.28
CA ALA A 707 -44.93 23.18 29.22
C ALA A 707 -45.01 24.72 29.37
N SER A 708 -44.59 25.26 30.52
CA SER A 708 -44.56 26.71 30.81
C SER A 708 -43.17 27.34 30.70
N THR A 709 -42.13 26.58 30.36
CA THR A 709 -40.75 27.07 30.21
C THR A 709 -40.65 27.93 28.95
N PRO A 710 -40.18 29.20 29.04
CA PRO A 710 -39.94 30.04 27.87
C PRO A 710 -38.85 29.43 26.98
N VAL A 711 -39.06 29.48 25.66
CA VAL A 711 -38.09 29.00 24.66
C VAL A 711 -38.04 29.96 23.48
N ASP A 712 -36.83 30.21 22.97
CA ASP A 712 -36.66 30.84 21.65
C ASP A 712 -36.70 29.76 20.58
N LYS A 713 -37.74 29.78 19.75
CA LYS A 713 -37.92 28.75 18.72
C LYS A 713 -36.75 28.76 17.73
N ALA A 714 -36.20 29.92 17.39
CA ALA A 714 -35.18 30.07 16.34
C ALA A 714 -33.84 29.39 16.70
N THR A 715 -33.58 29.16 17.99
CA THR A 715 -32.38 28.46 18.49
C THR A 715 -32.73 27.09 19.08
N SER A 716 -33.95 26.58 18.83
CA SER A 716 -34.45 25.35 19.45
C SER A 716 -34.52 24.17 18.49
N ILE A 717 -34.26 22.98 19.02
CA ILE A 717 -34.50 21.68 18.38
C ILE A 717 -35.67 21.00 19.08
N VAL A 718 -36.65 20.46 18.34
CA VAL A 718 -37.79 19.73 18.92
C VAL A 718 -37.62 18.24 18.70
N ILE A 719 -37.81 17.43 19.74
CA ILE A 719 -37.79 15.96 19.66
C ILE A 719 -39.06 15.40 20.30
N HIS A 720 -39.95 14.83 19.49
CA HIS A 720 -41.12 14.12 20.01
C HIS A 720 -40.72 12.70 20.41
N MET A 721 -41.11 12.31 21.63
CA MET A 721 -40.87 11.00 22.23
C MET A 721 -42.16 10.22 22.57
N GLU A 722 -43.29 10.92 22.66
CA GLU A 722 -44.60 10.34 22.98
C GLU A 722 -45.40 9.96 21.72
N PRO A 723 -46.31 8.97 21.81
CA PRO A 723 -47.07 8.48 20.67
C PRO A 723 -48.05 9.54 20.14
N GLU A 724 -48.45 9.40 18.88
CA GLU A 724 -49.27 10.38 18.17
C GLU A 724 -50.60 10.67 18.89
N ALA A 725 -51.18 9.65 19.53
CA ALA A 725 -52.38 9.79 20.36
C ALA A 725 -52.22 10.83 21.48
N GLY A 726 -51.05 10.90 22.12
CA GLY A 726 -50.73 11.90 23.14
C GLY A 726 -50.39 13.26 22.54
N VAL A 727 -49.53 13.26 21.52
CA VAL A 727 -49.05 14.47 20.82
C VAL A 727 -50.20 15.31 20.26
N ARG A 728 -51.25 14.68 19.72
CA ARG A 728 -52.44 15.34 19.17
C ARG A 728 -53.16 16.27 20.16
N THR A 729 -52.94 16.11 21.46
CA THR A 729 -53.57 16.94 22.51
C THR A 729 -52.80 18.21 22.83
N TRP A 730 -51.59 18.42 22.30
CA TRP A 730 -50.68 19.51 22.70
C TRP A 730 -50.85 20.82 21.92
N GLY A 731 -51.95 20.98 21.19
CA GLY A 731 -52.25 22.21 20.44
C GLY A 731 -51.16 22.54 19.40
N PRO A 732 -50.53 23.74 19.41
CA PRO A 732 -49.48 24.09 18.45
C PRO A 732 -48.27 23.15 18.44
N TRP A 733 -47.98 22.48 19.56
CA TRP A 733 -46.88 21.53 19.69
C TRP A 733 -47.21 20.14 19.13
N ALA A 734 -48.46 19.89 18.72
CA ALA A 734 -48.81 18.64 18.05
C ALA A 734 -48.15 18.52 16.66
N ASN A 735 -47.89 19.66 16.00
CA ASN A 735 -47.30 19.73 14.66
C ASN A 735 -46.43 21.00 14.52
N PRO A 736 -45.26 21.06 15.18
CA PRO A 736 -44.40 22.24 15.22
C PRO A 736 -43.72 22.49 13.87
N LYS A 737 -44.07 23.58 13.16
CA LYS A 737 -43.54 23.87 11.81
C LYS A 737 -42.00 23.95 11.81
N SER A 738 -41.34 23.23 10.90
CA SER A 738 -39.87 23.21 10.83
C SER A 738 -39.25 24.58 10.58
N ASP A 739 -39.96 25.52 9.93
CA ASP A 739 -39.54 26.93 9.73
C ASP A 739 -39.31 27.70 11.04
N ASP A 740 -40.00 27.32 12.11
CA ASP A 740 -39.90 28.00 13.39
C ASP A 740 -38.64 27.57 14.18
N PHE A 741 -38.03 26.43 13.84
CA PHE A 741 -37.03 25.73 14.65
C PHE A 741 -35.74 25.42 13.88
N LEU A 742 -34.64 25.15 14.60
CA LEU A 742 -33.40 24.68 14.00
C LEU A 742 -33.60 23.31 13.34
N HIS A 743 -34.28 22.40 14.04
CA HIS A 743 -34.57 21.05 13.56
C HIS A 743 -35.76 20.46 14.31
N VAL A 744 -36.57 19.65 13.63
CA VAL A 744 -37.76 19.01 14.22
C VAL A 744 -37.72 17.50 13.96
N ARG A 745 -37.68 16.70 15.04
CA ARG A 745 -37.69 15.23 14.99
C ARG A 745 -39.02 14.69 15.46
N ARG A 746 -39.72 13.96 14.59
CA ARG A 746 -41.02 13.32 14.88
C ARG A 746 -41.04 11.89 14.38
N HIS A 747 -41.94 11.10 14.95
CA HIS A 747 -42.12 9.68 14.60
C HIS A 747 -42.42 9.42 13.13
N ALA A 748 -42.99 10.38 12.40
CA ALA A 748 -43.23 10.20 10.96
C ALA A 748 -41.92 10.02 10.16
N GLN A 749 -40.78 10.52 10.65
CA GLN A 749 -39.49 10.51 9.94
C GLN A 749 -38.38 9.82 10.74
N PHE A 750 -38.37 9.98 12.07
CA PHE A 750 -37.26 9.56 12.93
C PHE A 750 -37.71 8.62 14.04
N PRO A 751 -36.88 7.61 14.40
CA PRO A 751 -37.09 6.82 15.60
C PRO A 751 -36.93 7.65 16.87
N ASN A 752 -37.51 7.16 17.96
CA ASN A 752 -37.23 7.67 19.29
C ASN A 752 -35.75 7.61 19.63
N VAL A 753 -35.28 8.65 20.33
CA VAL A 753 -33.99 8.61 21.01
C VAL A 753 -34.06 7.62 22.17
N ALA A 754 -32.98 6.88 22.38
CA ALA A 754 -32.91 5.92 23.47
C ALA A 754 -32.74 6.65 24.81
N GLU A 755 -33.76 6.57 25.65
CA GLU A 755 -33.68 6.88 27.08
C GLU A 755 -33.73 5.56 27.86
N TRP A 756 -32.94 5.44 28.93
CA TRP A 756 -32.98 4.26 29.80
C TRP A 756 -33.27 4.59 31.26
N HIS A 757 -33.95 3.68 31.95
CA HIS A 757 -34.38 3.75 33.34
C HIS A 757 -33.68 2.66 34.17
N LEU A 758 -32.37 2.50 33.98
CA LEU A 758 -31.55 1.49 34.66
C LEU A 758 -30.74 2.03 35.83
N GLY A 759 -30.90 3.30 36.24
CA GLY A 759 -30.09 3.91 37.30
C GLY A 759 -28.55 3.87 37.09
N ALA A 760 -28.09 3.39 35.93
CA ALA A 760 -26.70 3.17 35.59
C ALA A 760 -26.22 4.22 34.57
N THR A 761 -24.94 4.55 34.67
CA THR A 761 -24.23 5.44 33.75
C THR A 761 -23.85 4.72 32.46
N TRP A 762 -23.56 5.49 31.41
CA TRP A 762 -23.04 5.01 30.14
C TRP A 762 -21.79 4.13 30.33
N ALA A 763 -20.89 4.54 31.24
CA ALA A 763 -19.69 3.79 31.59
C ALA A 763 -20.02 2.44 32.28
N GLU A 764 -20.93 2.43 33.27
CA GLU A 764 -21.36 1.20 33.96
C GLU A 764 -22.07 0.20 33.03
N LEU A 765 -22.67 0.68 31.94
CA LEU A 765 -23.30 -0.16 30.92
C LEU A 765 -22.31 -0.61 29.83
N GLY A 766 -21.03 -0.21 29.87
CA GLY A 766 -20.00 -0.66 28.92
C GLY A 766 -19.73 0.26 27.74
N GLY A 767 -20.12 1.53 27.86
CA GLY A 767 -19.60 2.58 27.01
C GLY A 767 -18.07 2.64 27.08
N GLY A 768 -17.39 2.66 25.92
CA GLY A 768 -15.94 2.84 25.86
C GLY A 768 -15.06 1.59 25.99
N GLN A 769 -15.61 0.37 25.85
CA GLN A 769 -14.91 -0.93 25.74
C GLN A 769 -14.64 -1.75 27.04
N LEU A 770 -15.18 -1.39 28.22
CA LEU A 770 -14.77 -1.98 29.52
C LEU A 770 -15.91 -2.39 30.50
N ALA A 771 -17.06 -2.92 30.05
CA ALA A 771 -18.01 -3.55 31.00
C ALA A 771 -17.91 -5.08 31.00
N GLU A 772 -17.79 -5.62 32.21
CA GLU A 772 -17.97 -7.04 32.50
C GLU A 772 -19.38 -7.51 32.10
N PRO A 773 -19.53 -8.73 31.56
CA PRO A 773 -20.82 -9.37 31.34
C PRO A 773 -21.75 -9.31 32.55
N LEU A 774 -23.02 -8.94 32.33
CA LEU A 774 -24.02 -8.96 33.40
C LEU A 774 -24.34 -10.40 33.81
N THR A 775 -24.20 -10.70 35.11
CA THR A 775 -24.48 -12.04 35.64
C THR A 775 -25.98 -12.32 35.67
N LYS A 776 -26.40 -13.39 34.97
CA LYS A 776 -27.80 -13.84 34.91
C LYS A 776 -28.06 -14.98 35.90
N THR A 777 -29.10 -14.84 36.73
CA THR A 777 -29.47 -15.81 37.78
C THR A 777 -30.93 -16.24 37.72
N ARG A 778 -31.74 -15.63 36.87
CA ARG A 778 -33.17 -15.89 36.71
C ARG A 778 -33.56 -15.87 35.22
N ASP A 779 -34.75 -16.38 34.91
CA ASP A 779 -35.19 -16.55 33.53
C ASP A 779 -36.04 -15.40 33.05
N LEU A 780 -37.28 -15.27 33.50
CA LEU A 780 -38.25 -14.34 32.91
C LEU A 780 -38.75 -13.31 33.93
N SER A 781 -38.65 -12.04 33.56
CA SER A 781 -39.28 -10.93 34.27
C SER A 781 -40.20 -10.10 33.38
N THR A 782 -40.94 -9.19 33.99
CA THR A 782 -41.59 -8.07 33.31
C THR A 782 -41.73 -6.87 34.26
N VAL A 783 -41.66 -5.66 33.72
CA VAL A 783 -41.84 -4.41 34.48
C VAL A 783 -43.03 -3.65 33.90
N ILE A 784 -44.18 -3.70 34.57
CA ILE A 784 -45.45 -3.11 34.07
C ILE A 784 -46.21 -2.34 35.16
N SER A 785 -46.98 -1.33 34.75
CA SER A 785 -47.91 -0.62 35.65
C SER A 785 -49.33 -1.17 35.56
N ASN A 786 -50.16 -0.90 36.56
CA ASN A 786 -51.59 -1.26 36.57
C ASN A 786 -52.51 -0.35 35.74
N LYS A 787 -51.97 0.53 34.89
CA LYS A 787 -52.74 1.41 33.99
C LYS A 787 -53.51 0.60 32.96
N LEU A 788 -54.69 1.08 32.53
CA LEU A 788 -55.57 0.44 31.53
C LEU A 788 -56.05 1.40 30.42
N ASN A 789 -55.43 2.58 30.32
CA ASN A 789 -55.93 3.69 29.51
C ASN A 789 -55.72 3.50 28.00
N ASP A 790 -54.65 2.79 27.61
CA ASP A 790 -54.23 2.66 26.22
C ASP A 790 -54.34 1.19 25.74
N PRO A 791 -54.45 0.93 24.43
CA PRO A 791 -54.58 -0.44 23.91
C PRO A 791 -53.44 -1.36 24.37
N GLY A 792 -52.19 -0.89 24.33
CA GLY A 792 -51.04 -1.67 24.79
C GLY A 792 -51.03 -1.91 26.31
N HIS A 793 -51.65 -1.04 27.10
CA HIS A 793 -51.87 -1.26 28.53
C HIS A 793 -52.82 -2.44 28.77
N GLN A 794 -53.91 -2.51 28.01
CA GLN A 794 -54.91 -3.57 28.13
C GLN A 794 -54.35 -4.93 27.67
N LEU A 795 -53.65 -4.96 26.54
CA LEU A 795 -53.02 -6.17 26.01
C LEU A 795 -51.98 -6.74 26.97
N ARG A 796 -51.06 -5.91 27.49
CA ARG A 796 -50.00 -6.40 28.39
C ARG A 796 -50.53 -6.93 29.72
N ILE A 797 -51.53 -6.28 30.32
CA ILE A 797 -52.14 -6.75 31.59
C ILE A 797 -52.90 -8.05 31.35
N THR A 798 -53.64 -8.15 30.24
CA THR A 798 -54.36 -9.37 29.86
C THR A 798 -53.39 -10.53 29.67
N PHE A 799 -52.27 -10.30 28.97
CA PHE A 799 -51.26 -11.33 28.74
C PHE A 799 -50.53 -11.75 30.02
N VAL A 800 -50.14 -10.82 30.90
CA VAL A 800 -49.52 -11.18 32.19
C VAL A 800 -50.48 -11.99 33.06
N ARG A 801 -51.78 -11.62 33.11
CA ARG A 801 -52.80 -12.44 33.80
C ARG A 801 -52.90 -13.84 33.20
N HIS A 802 -52.81 -13.96 31.88
CA HIS A 802 -52.82 -15.25 31.19
C HIS A 802 -51.61 -16.11 31.58
N LEU A 803 -50.39 -15.57 31.54
CA LEU A 803 -49.17 -16.29 31.95
C LEU A 803 -49.25 -16.78 33.40
N VAL A 804 -49.73 -15.93 34.32
CA VAL A 804 -49.88 -16.28 35.74
C VAL A 804 -50.96 -17.35 35.96
N ALA A 805 -52.10 -17.23 35.28
CA ALA A 805 -53.18 -18.20 35.37
C ALA A 805 -52.77 -19.59 34.83
N ASN A 806 -51.85 -19.64 33.85
CA ASN A 806 -51.28 -20.87 33.30
C ASN A 806 -49.99 -21.32 34.00
N HIS A 807 -49.64 -20.74 35.15
CA HIS A 807 -48.48 -21.13 35.95
C HIS A 807 -47.11 -20.98 35.27
N VAL A 808 -46.96 -20.05 34.33
CA VAL A 808 -45.67 -19.71 33.73
C VAL A 808 -44.79 -19.02 34.79
N ALA A 809 -43.54 -19.46 34.92
CA ALA A 809 -42.59 -18.91 35.88
C ALA A 809 -42.09 -17.53 35.44
N ILE A 810 -42.77 -16.48 35.90
CA ILE A 810 -42.43 -15.07 35.64
C ILE A 810 -42.39 -14.28 36.93
N ASP A 811 -41.47 -13.32 37.05
CA ASP A 811 -41.49 -12.32 38.12
C ASP A 811 -42.04 -10.98 37.60
N VAL A 812 -43.08 -10.45 38.26
CA VAL A 812 -43.75 -9.22 37.82
C VAL A 812 -43.37 -8.06 38.75
N PHE A 813 -42.79 -7.00 38.19
CA PHE A 813 -42.46 -5.76 38.89
C PHE A 813 -43.27 -4.58 38.37
N GLY A 814 -43.38 -3.52 39.18
CA GLY A 814 -43.89 -2.21 38.75
C GLY A 814 -44.94 -1.61 39.67
N ARG A 815 -45.53 -0.48 39.23
CA ARG A 815 -46.45 0.34 40.03
C ARG A 815 -47.88 -0.21 40.03
N GLY A 816 -48.40 -0.40 41.25
CA GLY A 816 -49.80 -0.72 41.52
C GLY A 816 -50.13 -2.21 41.44
N ALA A 817 -50.97 -2.69 42.35
CA ALA A 817 -51.41 -4.09 42.34
C ALA A 817 -52.27 -4.39 41.11
N ILE A 818 -51.98 -5.50 40.43
CA ILE A 818 -52.77 -6.02 39.32
C ILE A 818 -53.59 -7.20 39.84
N GLU A 819 -54.91 -7.05 39.83
CA GLU A 819 -55.82 -8.12 40.25
C GLU A 819 -55.57 -9.40 39.43
N GLY A 820 -55.40 -10.53 40.11
CA GLY A 820 -55.12 -11.84 39.50
C GLY A 820 -53.64 -12.18 39.31
N VAL A 821 -52.70 -11.27 39.63
CA VAL A 821 -51.25 -11.48 39.49
C VAL A 821 -50.63 -11.73 40.86
N THR A 822 -50.50 -13.01 41.26
CA THR A 822 -50.05 -13.42 42.60
C THR A 822 -48.54 -13.38 42.83
N ASN A 823 -47.76 -13.26 41.75
CA ASN A 823 -46.30 -13.24 41.69
C ASN A 823 -45.71 -11.82 41.55
N HIS A 824 -46.46 -10.79 41.95
CA HIS A 824 -45.99 -9.40 41.97
C HIS A 824 -44.89 -9.19 43.03
N LYS A 825 -43.71 -8.75 42.62
CA LYS A 825 -42.51 -8.58 43.47
C LYS A 825 -42.37 -7.20 44.09
N GLY A 826 -43.22 -6.24 43.69
CA GLY A 826 -43.23 -4.89 44.22
C GLY A 826 -42.83 -3.84 43.19
N GLU A 827 -42.81 -2.60 43.65
CA GLU A 827 -42.39 -1.45 42.85
C GLU A 827 -40.86 -1.31 42.86
N LEU A 828 -40.27 -0.95 41.72
CA LEU A 828 -38.84 -0.67 41.57
C LEU A 828 -38.56 0.83 41.84
N PRO A 829 -37.34 1.21 42.27
CA PRO A 829 -37.00 2.62 42.47
C PRO A 829 -37.24 3.46 41.21
N ASP A 830 -37.51 4.75 41.41
CA ASP A 830 -37.80 5.66 40.29
C ASP A 830 -36.61 5.71 39.33
N ARG A 831 -36.86 5.37 38.05
CA ARG A 831 -35.87 5.31 36.96
C ARG A 831 -34.66 4.39 37.21
N ASP A 832 -34.82 3.38 38.05
CA ASP A 832 -33.85 2.29 38.23
C ASP A 832 -34.56 0.93 38.25
N LYS A 833 -34.45 0.22 37.12
CA LYS A 833 -35.07 -1.10 36.90
C LYS A 833 -34.10 -2.26 37.05
N ARG A 834 -32.87 -2.04 37.56
CA ARG A 834 -31.81 -3.07 37.57
C ARG A 834 -32.25 -4.35 38.25
N ASP A 835 -32.87 -4.26 39.42
CA ASP A 835 -33.34 -5.44 40.16
C ASP A 835 -34.36 -6.30 39.39
N GLY A 836 -35.10 -5.68 38.46
CA GLY A 836 -36.08 -6.35 37.61
C GLY A 836 -35.53 -6.87 36.28
N LEU A 837 -34.30 -6.50 35.89
CA LEU A 837 -33.76 -6.79 34.54
C LEU A 837 -32.36 -7.41 34.56
N PHE A 838 -31.41 -6.88 35.34
CA PHE A 838 -30.02 -7.36 35.35
C PHE A 838 -29.92 -8.87 35.65
N PRO A 839 -30.65 -9.43 36.64
CA PRO A 839 -30.58 -10.85 36.95
C PRO A 839 -31.23 -11.77 35.91
N TYR A 840 -31.98 -11.24 34.93
CA TYR A 840 -32.87 -12.04 34.08
C TYR A 840 -32.31 -12.25 32.67
N ARG A 841 -32.44 -13.46 32.13
CA ARG A 841 -32.11 -13.79 30.73
C ARG A 841 -33.14 -13.21 29.75
N TYR A 842 -34.41 -13.24 30.13
CA TYR A 842 -35.54 -12.86 29.30
C TYR A 842 -36.41 -11.82 30.02
N THR A 843 -37.03 -10.94 29.24
CA THR A 843 -38.03 -10.01 29.78
C THR A 843 -39.16 -9.79 28.79
N PHE A 844 -40.38 -9.66 29.29
CA PHE A 844 -41.52 -9.26 28.48
C PHE A 844 -41.74 -7.76 28.57
N ALA A 845 -41.79 -7.09 27.42
CA ALA A 845 -42.05 -5.66 27.30
C ALA A 845 -43.08 -5.37 26.20
N ALA A 846 -44.02 -4.49 26.51
CA ALA A 846 -45.04 -4.05 25.56
C ALA A 846 -45.23 -2.54 25.63
N GLU A 847 -45.22 -1.90 24.46
CA GLU A 847 -45.41 -0.47 24.33
C GLU A 847 -46.83 -0.02 24.67
N ASN A 848 -47.03 1.28 24.90
CA ASN A 848 -48.35 1.85 25.17
C ASN A 848 -49.25 1.82 23.92
N HIS A 849 -48.65 2.05 22.76
CA HIS A 849 -49.27 2.04 21.44
C HIS A 849 -48.38 1.27 20.44
N SER A 850 -48.97 0.78 19.35
CA SER A 850 -48.25 0.23 18.20
C SER A 850 -48.23 1.28 17.09
N GLU A 851 -47.10 2.00 16.98
CA GLU A 851 -46.90 3.08 16.02
C GLU A 851 -45.50 2.95 15.40
N HIS A 852 -45.35 3.34 14.12
CA HIS A 852 -44.03 3.32 13.47
C HIS A 852 -43.08 4.25 14.23
N ASN A 853 -41.80 3.85 14.34
CA ASN A 853 -40.75 4.61 15.02
C ASN A 853 -40.96 4.88 16.52
N TYR A 854 -42.01 4.31 17.13
CA TYR A 854 -42.30 4.48 18.55
C TYR A 854 -41.72 3.32 19.36
N VAL A 855 -40.52 3.55 19.92
CA VAL A 855 -39.81 2.62 20.80
C VAL A 855 -39.40 3.38 22.05
N THR A 856 -39.63 2.82 23.23
CA THR A 856 -39.35 3.52 24.49
C THR A 856 -38.31 2.79 25.32
N GLU A 857 -38.09 3.28 26.54
CA GLU A 857 -37.21 2.66 27.52
C GLU A 857 -37.55 1.18 27.75
N LYS A 858 -38.80 0.75 27.49
CA LYS A 858 -39.24 -0.63 27.68
C LYS A 858 -38.40 -1.65 26.90
N LEU A 859 -38.07 -1.34 25.65
CA LEU A 859 -37.18 -2.18 24.84
C LEU A 859 -35.71 -1.88 25.14
N PHE A 860 -35.34 -0.61 25.22
CA PHE A 860 -33.95 -0.21 25.41
C PHE A 860 -33.39 -0.72 26.74
N ASP A 861 -34.14 -0.63 27.84
CA ASP A 861 -33.75 -1.16 29.15
C ASP A 861 -33.51 -2.67 29.10
N ALA A 862 -34.30 -3.41 28.32
CA ALA A 862 -34.13 -4.85 28.16
C ALA A 862 -32.81 -5.20 27.48
N ILE A 863 -32.52 -4.56 26.34
CA ILE A 863 -31.29 -4.80 25.56
C ILE A 863 -30.06 -4.33 26.34
N LEU A 864 -30.12 -3.13 26.94
CA LEU A 864 -29.03 -2.59 27.77
C LEU A 864 -28.76 -3.45 29.02
N SER A 865 -29.77 -4.15 29.51
CA SER A 865 -29.61 -5.12 30.59
C SER A 865 -29.15 -6.50 30.11
N GLU A 866 -28.83 -6.70 28.83
CA GLU A 866 -28.49 -8.02 28.23
C GLU A 866 -29.61 -9.07 28.37
N CYS A 867 -30.87 -8.63 28.29
CA CYS A 867 -32.03 -9.54 28.22
C CYS A 867 -32.44 -9.77 26.76
N LEU A 868 -32.90 -10.99 26.42
CA LEU A 868 -33.66 -11.20 25.20
C LEU A 868 -35.11 -10.73 25.45
N CYS A 869 -35.51 -9.67 24.77
CA CYS A 869 -36.82 -9.05 24.98
C CYS A 869 -37.91 -9.73 24.14
N PHE A 870 -38.96 -10.23 24.80
CA PHE A 870 -40.21 -10.57 24.14
C PHE A 870 -41.05 -9.30 23.99
N TYR A 871 -41.23 -8.84 22.75
CA TYR A 871 -41.61 -7.46 22.45
C TYR A 871 -42.90 -7.33 21.61
N TRP A 872 -43.72 -6.35 21.96
CA TRP A 872 -44.86 -5.86 21.18
C TRP A 872 -44.90 -4.32 21.21
N GLY A 873 -45.20 -3.68 20.08
CA GLY A 873 -45.19 -2.22 19.96
C GLY A 873 -44.90 -1.75 18.53
N CYS A 874 -43.71 -1.18 18.33
CA CYS A 874 -43.25 -0.60 17.06
C CYS A 874 -43.35 -1.56 15.85
N PRO A 875 -44.16 -1.31 14.82
CA PRO A 875 -44.33 -2.22 13.67
C PRO A 875 -43.07 -2.42 12.81
N ASN A 876 -42.18 -1.42 12.73
CA ASN A 876 -40.98 -1.43 11.88
C ASN A 876 -39.67 -1.63 12.66
N LEU A 877 -39.73 -2.28 13.84
CA LEU A 877 -38.58 -2.41 14.74
C LEU A 877 -37.36 -3.06 14.08
N GLU A 878 -37.56 -4.01 13.18
CA GLU A 878 -36.52 -4.76 12.46
C GLU A 878 -35.62 -3.85 11.60
N GLN A 879 -36.13 -2.67 11.22
CA GLN A 879 -35.36 -1.65 10.50
C GLN A 879 -34.47 -0.84 11.45
N LEU A 880 -34.86 -0.74 12.74
CA LEU A 880 -34.20 0.08 13.75
C LEU A 880 -33.19 -0.73 14.57
N VAL A 881 -33.56 -1.95 14.98
CA VAL A 881 -32.85 -2.82 15.91
C VAL A 881 -32.58 -4.17 15.24
N ASN A 882 -31.44 -4.79 15.51
CA ASN A 882 -31.15 -6.15 15.00
C ASN A 882 -32.29 -7.13 15.37
N PRO A 883 -32.91 -7.83 14.39
CA PRO A 883 -33.95 -8.83 14.67
C PRO A 883 -33.56 -9.96 15.62
N ASP A 884 -32.27 -10.23 15.79
CA ASP A 884 -31.78 -11.22 16.76
C ASP A 884 -31.70 -10.67 18.20
N ALA A 885 -31.84 -9.37 18.42
CA ALA A 885 -31.83 -8.78 19.76
C ALA A 885 -33.19 -8.84 20.49
N PHE A 886 -34.27 -9.28 19.81
CA PHE A 886 -35.61 -9.39 20.38
C PHE A 886 -36.43 -10.53 19.74
N VAL A 887 -37.62 -10.78 20.29
CA VAL A 887 -38.59 -11.74 19.76
C VAL A 887 -39.96 -11.07 19.70
N ARG A 888 -40.61 -11.09 18.52
CA ARG A 888 -41.97 -10.56 18.35
C ARG A 888 -43.01 -11.42 19.09
N LEU A 889 -43.94 -10.77 19.79
CA LEU A 889 -45.12 -11.43 20.33
C LEU A 889 -46.40 -10.90 19.66
N PRO A 890 -47.29 -11.78 19.15
CA PRO A 890 -48.65 -11.41 18.77
C PRO A 890 -49.54 -11.34 20.01
N LEU A 891 -49.52 -10.23 20.76
CA LEU A 891 -50.25 -10.14 22.05
C LEU A 891 -51.77 -10.24 21.92
N GLU A 892 -52.30 -10.08 20.72
CA GLU A 892 -53.69 -10.35 20.37
C GLU A 892 -54.02 -11.86 20.47
N ASP A 893 -53.02 -12.73 20.39
CA ASP A 893 -53.09 -14.17 20.64
C ASP A 893 -52.21 -14.56 21.85
N PRO A 894 -52.79 -14.55 23.07
CA PRO A 894 -52.03 -14.83 24.29
C PRO A 894 -51.55 -16.29 24.36
N VAL A 895 -52.23 -17.23 23.70
CA VAL A 895 -51.84 -18.66 23.71
C VAL A 895 -50.58 -18.85 22.86
N GLU A 896 -50.56 -18.27 21.66
CA GLU A 896 -49.39 -18.32 20.79
C GLU A 896 -48.21 -17.55 21.40
N SER A 897 -48.47 -16.38 21.99
CA SER A 897 -47.44 -15.62 22.69
C SER A 897 -46.82 -16.41 23.86
N GLN A 898 -47.62 -17.16 24.63
CA GLN A 898 -47.11 -18.06 25.67
C GLN A 898 -46.23 -19.16 25.07
N ARG A 899 -46.67 -19.81 23.99
CA ARG A 899 -45.92 -20.88 23.30
C ARG A 899 -44.54 -20.39 22.86
N ILE A 900 -44.46 -19.20 22.25
CA ILE A 900 -43.20 -18.58 21.81
C ILE A 900 -42.24 -18.37 22.99
N ILE A 901 -42.74 -17.86 24.12
CA ILE A 901 -41.92 -17.65 25.33
C ILE A 901 -41.38 -18.98 25.86
N GLU A 902 -42.24 -19.98 26.02
CA GLU A 902 -41.86 -21.28 26.56
C GLU A 902 -40.82 -21.98 25.66
N GLU A 903 -41.02 -21.96 24.35
CA GLU A 903 -40.07 -22.53 23.39
C GLU A 903 -38.72 -21.82 23.40
N ALA A 904 -38.71 -20.49 23.45
CA ALA A 904 -37.48 -19.70 23.51
C ALA A 904 -36.69 -19.98 24.80
N ILE A 905 -37.36 -20.13 25.94
CA ILE A 905 -36.70 -20.48 27.22
C ILE A 905 -36.17 -21.91 27.20
N VAL A 906 -36.98 -22.88 26.73
CA VAL A 906 -36.58 -24.30 26.65
C VAL A 906 -35.40 -24.52 25.71
N SER A 907 -35.35 -23.78 24.60
CA SER A 907 -34.25 -23.85 23.63
C SER A 907 -33.03 -23.00 24.02
N ASP A 908 -33.10 -22.25 25.12
CA ASP A 908 -32.08 -21.29 25.54
C ASP A 908 -31.70 -20.28 24.45
N LEU A 909 -32.71 -19.68 23.82
CA LEU A 909 -32.55 -18.75 22.72
C LEU A 909 -31.73 -17.51 23.13
N TRP A 910 -31.74 -17.12 24.41
CA TRP A 910 -30.91 -16.04 24.94
C TRP A 910 -29.41 -16.32 24.74
N SER A 911 -28.92 -17.50 25.15
CA SER A 911 -27.50 -17.84 24.99
C SER A 911 -27.10 -17.89 23.51
N GLN A 912 -28.02 -18.28 22.62
CA GLN A 912 -27.78 -18.31 21.18
C GLN A 912 -27.68 -16.92 20.54
N ARG A 913 -28.27 -15.89 21.17
CA ARG A 913 -28.40 -14.53 20.61
C ARG A 913 -27.68 -13.44 21.42
N ILE A 914 -26.97 -13.81 22.49
CA ILE A 914 -26.33 -12.86 23.39
C ILE A 914 -25.33 -11.94 22.67
N ASP A 915 -24.63 -12.43 21.66
CA ASP A 915 -23.68 -11.61 20.90
C ASP A 915 -24.40 -10.51 20.10
N ALA A 916 -25.55 -10.82 19.49
CA ALA A 916 -26.39 -9.84 18.82
C ALA A 916 -26.96 -8.81 19.81
N ILE A 917 -27.41 -9.26 20.98
CA ILE A 917 -27.90 -8.37 22.06
C ILE A 917 -26.80 -7.42 22.54
N ARG A 918 -25.57 -7.93 22.75
CA ARG A 918 -24.43 -7.12 23.20
C ARG A 918 -23.94 -6.14 22.12
N ALA A 919 -23.95 -6.55 20.86
CA ALA A 919 -23.67 -5.65 19.75
C ALA A 919 -24.69 -4.50 19.71
N GLU A 920 -25.98 -4.82 19.84
CA GLU A 920 -27.05 -3.82 19.85
C GLU A 920 -26.99 -2.92 21.11
N LYS A 921 -26.63 -3.46 22.28
CA LYS A 921 -26.36 -2.70 23.50
C LYS A 921 -25.30 -1.61 23.25
N LYS A 922 -24.17 -1.97 22.62
CA LYS A 922 -23.11 -1.00 22.27
C LYS A 922 -23.64 0.09 21.33
N ARG A 923 -24.47 -0.27 20.35
CA ARG A 923 -25.07 0.69 19.41
C ARG A 923 -26.04 1.64 20.11
N ILE A 924 -26.91 1.12 20.99
CA ILE A 924 -27.84 1.96 21.75
C ILE A 924 -27.09 3.01 22.58
N LEU A 925 -26.01 2.60 23.25
CA LEU A 925 -25.20 3.48 24.10
C LEU A 925 -24.46 4.59 23.32
N ASN A 926 -24.04 4.32 22.09
CA ASN A 926 -23.12 5.19 21.35
C ASN A 926 -23.75 5.91 20.14
N GLU A 927 -24.90 5.46 19.65
CA GLU A 927 -25.50 5.98 18.41
C GLU A 927 -26.97 6.43 18.55
N TYR A 928 -27.78 5.74 19.37
CA TYR A 928 -29.24 5.94 19.40
C TYR A 928 -29.75 6.80 20.56
N GLN A 929 -28.99 6.90 21.64
CA GLN A 929 -29.38 7.75 22.77
C GLN A 929 -29.33 9.24 22.42
N LEU A 930 -29.90 10.07 23.29
CA LEU A 930 -30.20 11.47 22.99
C LEU A 930 -28.97 12.24 22.53
N ILE A 931 -27.84 12.11 23.24
CA ILE A 931 -26.70 13.01 23.04
C ILE A 931 -25.94 12.75 21.72
N PRO A 932 -25.64 11.50 21.32
CA PRO A 932 -25.11 11.21 19.98
C PRO A 932 -26.04 11.69 18.85
N VAL A 933 -27.35 11.56 19.02
CA VAL A 933 -28.34 12.05 18.05
C VAL A 933 -28.29 13.58 17.94
N LEU A 934 -28.12 14.27 19.07
CA LEU A 934 -27.95 15.73 19.10
C LEU A 934 -26.64 16.16 18.43
N GLU A 935 -25.51 15.54 18.77
CA GLU A 935 -24.22 15.80 18.15
C GLU A 935 -24.31 15.67 16.63
N ARG A 936 -24.90 14.56 16.16
CA ARG A 936 -25.12 14.30 14.74
C ARG A 936 -26.01 15.36 14.09
N THR A 937 -27.08 15.76 14.76
CA THR A 937 -27.99 16.80 14.29
C THR A 937 -27.28 18.15 14.17
N VAL A 938 -26.49 18.53 15.18
CA VAL A 938 -25.72 19.79 15.18
C VAL A 938 -24.65 19.78 14.09
N ARG A 939 -23.92 18.67 13.93
CA ARG A 939 -22.97 18.48 12.81
C ARG A 939 -23.66 18.64 11.46
N GLY A 940 -24.83 18.01 11.30
CA GLY A 940 -25.66 18.11 10.11
C GLY A 940 -26.12 19.54 9.82
N LEU A 941 -26.58 20.27 10.85
CA LEU A 941 -26.98 21.68 10.76
C LEU A 941 -25.83 22.57 10.30
N ASN A 942 -24.65 22.41 10.92
CA ASN A 942 -23.47 23.19 10.57
C ASN A 942 -23.06 22.95 9.11
N ARG A 943 -23.06 21.68 8.68
CA ARG A 943 -22.79 21.31 7.29
C ARG A 943 -23.83 21.88 6.34
N PHE A 944 -25.12 21.70 6.65
CA PHE A 944 -26.20 22.24 5.85
C PHE A 944 -26.10 23.76 5.70
N ASN A 945 -25.74 24.47 6.78
CA ASN A 945 -25.57 25.93 6.79
C ASN A 945 -24.40 26.41 5.94
N ALA A 946 -23.28 25.68 5.92
CA ALA A 946 -22.12 26.01 5.13
C ALA A 946 -22.19 25.51 3.67
N LEU A 947 -23.13 24.62 3.33
CA LEU A 947 -23.20 23.94 2.05
C LEU A 947 -23.76 24.85 0.93
N PRO A 948 -22.97 25.17 -0.11
CA PRO A 948 -23.49 25.77 -1.32
C PRO A 948 -24.32 24.73 -2.08
N ILE A 949 -25.53 25.12 -2.49
CA ILE A 949 -26.42 24.29 -3.32
C ILE A 949 -26.59 24.99 -4.67
N ARG A 950 -26.34 24.28 -5.76
CA ARG A 950 -26.38 24.81 -7.12
C ARG A 950 -27.34 23.97 -7.97
N VAL A 951 -28.31 24.65 -8.58
CA VAL A 951 -29.29 24.02 -9.46
C VAL A 951 -29.04 24.43 -10.90
N ILE A 952 -28.69 23.46 -11.74
CA ILE A 952 -28.45 23.64 -13.17
C ILE A 952 -29.79 23.87 -13.87
N ASN A 953 -29.93 25.00 -14.56
CA ASN A 953 -31.08 25.28 -15.42
C ASN A 953 -30.64 26.07 -16.66
N LEU A 954 -31.13 25.68 -17.84
CA LEU A 954 -30.87 26.39 -19.10
C LEU A 954 -31.67 27.71 -19.15
N ASP A 955 -31.05 28.81 -19.58
CA ASP A 955 -31.73 30.11 -19.74
C ASP A 955 -32.93 30.07 -20.70
N ARG A 956 -32.92 29.15 -21.68
CA ARG A 956 -34.04 28.94 -22.61
C ARG A 956 -35.21 28.13 -22.04
N ARG A 957 -35.08 27.57 -20.82
CA ARG A 957 -36.11 26.78 -20.13
C ARG A 957 -36.61 27.46 -18.84
N PRO A 958 -37.17 28.68 -18.91
CA PRO A 958 -37.73 29.35 -17.73
C PRO A 958 -38.97 28.62 -17.19
N ASP A 959 -39.62 27.80 -18.01
CA ASP A 959 -40.70 26.91 -17.61
C ASP A 959 -40.24 25.87 -16.57
N ARG A 960 -39.12 25.17 -16.81
CA ARG A 960 -38.55 24.19 -15.86
C ARG A 960 -38.14 24.85 -14.55
N TRP A 961 -37.52 26.03 -14.62
CA TRP A 961 -37.16 26.78 -13.40
C TRP A 961 -38.40 27.18 -12.58
N THR A 962 -39.50 27.55 -13.24
CA THR A 962 -40.76 27.87 -12.56
C THR A 962 -41.31 26.63 -11.86
N THR A 963 -41.35 25.49 -12.54
CA THR A 963 -41.80 24.21 -11.95
C THR A 963 -40.92 23.79 -10.77
N MET A 964 -39.59 23.89 -10.89
CA MET A 964 -38.66 23.59 -9.80
C MET A 964 -38.87 24.54 -8.61
N SER A 965 -39.03 25.84 -8.85
CA SER A 965 -39.29 26.83 -7.80
C SER A 965 -40.61 26.55 -7.06
N GLU A 966 -41.66 26.18 -7.79
CA GLU A 966 -42.95 25.76 -7.21
C GLU A 966 -42.85 24.44 -6.43
N HIS A 967 -41.97 23.52 -6.84
CA HIS A 967 -41.70 22.28 -6.12
C HIS A 967 -40.94 22.55 -4.81
N LEU A 968 -39.86 23.34 -4.86
CA LEU A 968 -39.10 23.76 -3.68
C LEU A 968 -40.00 24.44 -2.64
N ALA A 969 -40.88 25.34 -3.07
CA ALA A 969 -41.82 26.04 -2.19
C ALA A 969 -42.89 25.12 -1.57
N ARG A 970 -43.15 23.94 -2.16
CA ARG A 970 -44.10 22.94 -1.63
C ARG A 970 -43.42 21.91 -0.73
N SER A 971 -42.18 21.55 -1.02
CA SER A 971 -41.48 20.44 -0.35
C SER A 971 -40.52 20.90 0.76
N THR A 972 -40.21 22.19 0.84
CA THR A 972 -39.27 22.76 1.82
C THR A 972 -39.75 24.09 2.38
N ASP A 973 -39.14 24.53 3.47
CA ASP A 973 -39.34 25.86 4.03
C ASP A 973 -38.66 26.97 3.20
N SER A 974 -39.03 28.21 3.47
CA SER A 974 -38.54 29.38 2.72
C SER A 974 -37.02 29.58 2.79
N GLN A 975 -36.36 29.23 3.90
CA GLN A 975 -34.91 29.38 4.05
C GLN A 975 -34.16 28.29 3.29
N THR A 976 -34.66 27.06 3.34
CA THR A 976 -34.13 25.94 2.56
C THR A 976 -34.30 26.20 1.07
N ALA A 977 -35.48 26.62 0.62
CA ALA A 977 -35.74 26.97 -0.78
C ALA A 977 -34.78 28.04 -1.29
N ALA A 978 -34.46 29.05 -0.46
CA ALA A 978 -33.54 30.13 -0.82
C ALA A 978 -32.07 29.66 -1.01
N LYS A 979 -31.67 28.50 -0.46
CA LYS A 979 -30.33 27.95 -0.68
C LYS A 979 -30.13 27.33 -2.06
N PHE A 980 -31.21 26.92 -2.73
CA PHE A 980 -31.14 26.34 -4.08
C PHE A 980 -30.92 27.47 -5.11
N GLU A 981 -29.65 27.81 -5.32
CA GLU A 981 -29.27 28.89 -6.22
C GLU A 981 -29.20 28.40 -7.67
N ARG A 982 -29.91 29.09 -8.57
CA ARG A 982 -29.88 28.83 -10.00
C ARG A 982 -28.50 29.10 -10.59
N VAL A 983 -27.99 28.17 -11.39
CA VAL A 983 -26.82 28.33 -12.24
C VAL A 983 -27.25 28.17 -13.70
N ALA A 984 -26.83 29.11 -14.55
CA ALA A 984 -27.09 29.04 -15.98
C ALA A 984 -26.31 27.87 -16.58
N GLY A 985 -27.05 26.86 -17.09
CA GLY A 985 -26.45 25.74 -17.80
C GLY A 985 -25.95 26.14 -19.18
N VAL A 986 -24.88 25.49 -19.65
CA VAL A 986 -24.33 25.69 -20.99
C VAL A 986 -25.29 25.08 -22.01
N CYS A 987 -25.86 25.93 -22.87
CA CYS A 987 -26.76 25.46 -23.91
C CYS A 987 -25.97 24.90 -25.10
N GLY A 988 -26.18 23.62 -25.42
CA GLY A 988 -25.57 22.99 -26.59
C GLY A 988 -25.89 23.67 -27.93
N LEU A 989 -26.96 24.46 -28.03
CA LEU A 989 -27.29 25.23 -29.23
C LEU A 989 -26.32 26.38 -29.50
N ASP A 990 -25.67 26.87 -28.44
CA ASP A 990 -24.76 28.02 -28.48
C ASP A 990 -23.29 27.60 -28.57
N LEU A 991 -23.03 26.28 -28.67
CA LEU A 991 -21.69 25.71 -28.76
C LEU A 991 -21.28 25.46 -30.22
N ASP A 992 -20.02 25.78 -30.51
CA ASP A 992 -19.31 25.36 -31.72
C ASP A 992 -18.29 24.26 -31.36
N LEU A 993 -17.91 23.42 -32.31
CA LEU A 993 -16.85 22.43 -32.09
C LEU A 993 -15.46 23.11 -32.11
N THR A 994 -14.94 23.48 -30.93
CA THR A 994 -13.61 24.06 -30.78
C THR A 994 -12.53 22.98 -30.55
N PRO A 995 -11.22 23.29 -30.75
CA PRO A 995 -10.14 22.36 -30.43
C PRO A 995 -10.15 21.90 -28.97
N GLU A 996 -10.53 22.77 -28.03
CA GLU A 996 -10.64 22.45 -26.61
C GLU A 996 -11.75 21.43 -26.36
N ILE A 997 -12.92 21.61 -27.00
CA ILE A 997 -14.02 20.64 -26.93
C ILE A 997 -13.62 19.31 -27.59
N GLN A 998 -12.93 19.36 -28.72
CA GLN A 998 -12.42 18.17 -29.39
C GLN A 998 -11.44 17.39 -28.51
N HIS A 999 -10.57 18.10 -27.79
CA HIS A 999 -9.63 17.49 -26.86
C HIS A 999 -10.34 16.89 -25.65
N LEU A 1000 -11.17 17.69 -24.96
CA LEU A 1000 -11.83 17.30 -23.72
C LEU A 1000 -12.83 16.15 -23.91
N PHE A 1001 -13.48 16.06 -25.06
CA PHE A 1001 -14.44 15.00 -25.40
C PHE A 1001 -13.88 14.02 -26.44
N ARG A 1002 -12.56 13.83 -26.51
CA ARG A 1002 -11.95 12.85 -27.42
C ARG A 1002 -12.47 11.43 -27.14
N ASN A 1003 -12.55 10.62 -28.20
CA ASN A 1003 -12.98 9.21 -28.13
C ASN A 1003 -14.37 8.97 -27.51
N ASN A 1004 -15.27 9.97 -27.56
CA ASN A 1004 -16.60 9.83 -26.98
C ASN A 1004 -17.53 8.89 -27.76
N ASP A 1005 -18.43 8.21 -27.05
CA ASP A 1005 -19.42 7.26 -27.59
C ASP A 1005 -20.72 7.91 -28.07
N PHE A 1006 -20.86 9.23 -27.88
CA PHE A 1006 -22.04 10.01 -28.21
C PHE A 1006 -21.86 10.93 -29.42
N ASN A 1007 -20.78 10.76 -30.19
CA ASN A 1007 -20.47 11.46 -31.43
C ASN A 1007 -20.61 13.00 -31.35
N PHE A 1008 -20.09 13.62 -30.29
CA PHE A 1008 -20.13 15.08 -30.08
C PHE A 1008 -21.54 15.68 -30.11
N ARG A 1009 -22.57 14.95 -29.66
CA ARG A 1009 -23.92 15.46 -29.50
C ARG A 1009 -23.93 16.69 -28.60
N ARG A 1010 -24.47 17.79 -29.14
CA ARG A 1010 -24.36 19.12 -28.53
C ARG A 1010 -25.02 19.21 -27.15
N GLY A 1011 -26.14 18.52 -26.94
CA GLY A 1011 -26.84 18.49 -25.65
C GLY A 1011 -26.04 17.80 -24.54
N ILE A 1012 -25.34 16.70 -24.87
CA ILE A 1012 -24.50 15.95 -23.93
C ILE A 1012 -23.27 16.79 -23.55
N ILE A 1013 -22.64 17.45 -24.52
CA ILE A 1013 -21.49 18.31 -24.28
C ILE A 1013 -21.87 19.53 -23.42
N GLY A 1014 -22.99 20.19 -23.71
CA GLY A 1014 -23.47 21.31 -22.91
C GLY A 1014 -23.72 20.92 -21.45
N CYS A 1015 -24.32 19.75 -21.22
CA CYS A 1015 -24.49 19.20 -19.87
C CYS A 1015 -23.14 18.99 -19.18
N ALA A 1016 -22.22 18.24 -19.81
CA ALA A 1016 -20.91 17.95 -19.24
C ALA A 1016 -20.09 19.21 -18.94
N GLN A 1017 -20.08 20.21 -19.83
CA GLN A 1017 -19.40 21.49 -19.59
C GLN A 1017 -19.97 22.24 -18.39
N THR A 1018 -21.28 22.13 -18.14
CA THR A 1018 -21.91 22.76 -16.98
C THR A 1018 -21.42 22.13 -15.67
N HIS A 1019 -21.35 20.79 -15.61
CA HIS A 1019 -20.80 20.10 -14.44
C HIS A 1019 -19.32 20.38 -14.24
N LEU A 1020 -18.52 20.39 -15.30
CA LEU A 1020 -17.10 20.76 -15.24
C LEU A 1020 -16.89 22.17 -14.69
N ALA A 1021 -17.72 23.14 -15.11
CA ALA A 1021 -17.65 24.50 -14.57
C ALA A 1021 -17.96 24.55 -13.06
N LEU A 1022 -18.89 23.73 -12.59
CA LEU A 1022 -19.21 23.62 -11.16
C LEU A 1022 -18.10 22.89 -10.38
N TRP A 1023 -17.49 21.85 -10.95
CA TRP A 1023 -16.33 21.18 -10.37
C TRP A 1023 -15.14 22.14 -10.24
N GLN A 1024 -14.89 22.95 -11.26
CA GLN A 1024 -13.87 23.99 -11.22
C GLN A 1024 -14.20 25.03 -10.13
N ALA A 1025 -15.46 25.47 -10.06
CA ALA A 1025 -15.88 26.45 -9.06
C ALA A 1025 -15.69 25.98 -7.61
N ILE A 1026 -15.94 24.70 -7.30
CA ILE A 1026 -15.66 24.14 -5.97
C ILE A 1026 -14.16 23.88 -5.75
N ALA A 1027 -13.42 23.47 -6.78
CA ALA A 1027 -11.97 23.26 -6.71
C ALA A 1027 -11.20 24.55 -6.39
N ASP A 1028 -11.71 25.69 -6.87
CA ASP A 1028 -11.15 27.03 -6.68
C ASP A 1028 -11.71 27.75 -5.45
N GLY A 1029 -12.92 27.39 -5.01
CA GLY A 1029 -13.61 28.04 -3.89
C GLY A 1029 -13.16 27.59 -2.50
N ASP A 1030 -13.69 28.26 -1.47
CA ASP A 1030 -13.36 27.97 -0.05
C ASP A 1030 -14.24 26.87 0.58
N ALA A 1031 -15.36 26.52 -0.06
CA ALA A 1031 -16.26 25.49 0.45
C ALA A 1031 -15.61 24.10 0.38
N GLY A 1032 -15.81 23.28 1.43
CA GLY A 1032 -15.26 21.92 1.47
C GLY A 1032 -16.01 20.92 0.57
N MET A 1033 -17.28 21.19 0.28
CA MET A 1033 -18.14 20.41 -0.60
C MET A 1033 -19.29 21.27 -1.14
N MET A 1034 -19.93 20.82 -2.24
CA MET A 1034 -21.06 21.47 -2.90
C MET A 1034 -22.12 20.44 -3.27
N LEU A 1035 -23.41 20.80 -3.14
CA LEU A 1035 -24.52 20.02 -3.73
C LEU A 1035 -24.81 20.54 -5.13
N ILE A 1036 -24.68 19.67 -6.12
CA ILE A 1036 -25.07 19.93 -7.51
C ILE A 1036 -26.37 19.19 -7.78
N ALA A 1037 -27.35 19.92 -8.30
CA ALA A 1037 -28.66 19.42 -8.67
C ALA A 1037 -29.07 19.89 -10.07
N GLU A 1038 -29.91 19.12 -10.76
CA GLU A 1038 -30.60 19.53 -11.98
C GLU A 1038 -32.00 20.10 -11.67
N ASP A 1039 -32.66 20.70 -12.65
CA ASP A 1039 -33.96 21.36 -12.50
C ASP A 1039 -35.19 20.45 -12.66
N ASP A 1040 -35.00 19.14 -12.91
CA ASP A 1040 -36.07 18.14 -12.94
C ASP A 1040 -36.12 17.20 -11.73
N ILE A 1041 -35.42 17.56 -10.65
CA ILE A 1041 -35.45 16.79 -9.42
C ILE A 1041 -36.74 16.99 -8.63
N GLU A 1042 -37.16 15.94 -7.94
CA GLU A 1042 -38.20 15.97 -6.93
C GLU A 1042 -37.60 15.62 -5.55
N LEU A 1043 -37.71 16.57 -4.61
CA LEU A 1043 -37.37 16.35 -3.20
C LEU A 1043 -38.47 15.55 -2.48
N VAL A 1044 -38.07 14.65 -1.57
CA VAL A 1044 -38.99 13.95 -0.66
C VAL A 1044 -39.67 14.91 0.33
N ASN A 1045 -40.75 14.46 0.97
CA ASN A 1045 -41.43 15.24 2.03
C ASN A 1045 -40.49 15.49 3.21
N GLU A 1046 -40.57 16.69 3.79
CA GLU A 1046 -39.75 17.11 4.95
C GLU A 1046 -38.24 16.97 4.67
N PHE A 1047 -37.84 17.25 3.41
CA PHE A 1047 -36.48 17.07 2.91
C PHE A 1047 -35.42 17.69 3.81
N ARG A 1048 -35.65 18.92 4.32
CA ARG A 1048 -34.66 19.65 5.14
C ARG A 1048 -34.21 18.82 6.33
N ASP A 1049 -35.14 18.35 7.16
CA ASP A 1049 -34.81 17.64 8.38
C ASP A 1049 -34.14 16.29 8.08
N ARG A 1050 -34.61 15.57 7.05
CA ARG A 1050 -33.98 14.31 6.60
C ARG A 1050 -32.58 14.54 6.04
N PHE A 1051 -32.37 15.61 5.29
CA PHE A 1051 -31.09 15.95 4.69
C PHE A 1051 -30.08 16.44 5.74
N ILE A 1052 -30.51 17.20 6.75
CA ILE A 1052 -29.69 17.57 7.91
C ILE A 1052 -29.20 16.31 8.63
N ASP A 1053 -30.08 15.37 8.93
CA ASP A 1053 -29.69 14.11 9.60
C ASP A 1053 -28.72 13.31 8.72
N ALA A 1054 -28.98 13.22 7.42
CA ALA A 1054 -28.08 12.57 6.47
C ALA A 1054 -26.70 13.25 6.41
N LEU A 1055 -26.64 14.58 6.36
CA LEU A 1055 -25.37 15.32 6.41
C LEU A 1055 -24.63 15.12 7.75
N GLY A 1056 -25.34 14.89 8.84
CA GLY A 1056 -24.77 14.51 10.13
C GLY A 1056 -24.12 13.13 10.12
N GLN A 1057 -24.70 12.18 9.38
CA GLN A 1057 -24.20 10.82 9.17
C GLN A 1057 -23.10 10.73 8.11
N LEU A 1058 -23.00 11.71 7.21
CA LEU A 1058 -22.01 11.71 6.13
C LEU A 1058 -20.58 11.67 6.71
N PRO A 1059 -19.64 10.89 6.14
CA PRO A 1059 -18.23 10.91 6.56
C PRO A 1059 -17.58 12.29 6.42
N ASP A 1060 -16.34 12.44 6.89
CA ASP A 1060 -15.60 13.69 6.61
C ASP A 1060 -15.20 13.80 5.14
N THR A 1061 -15.06 15.03 4.63
CA THR A 1061 -14.80 15.28 3.20
C THR A 1061 -13.45 14.71 2.71
N SER A 1062 -12.58 14.29 3.63
CA SER A 1062 -11.36 13.55 3.33
C SER A 1062 -11.60 12.08 3.01
N GLU A 1063 -12.77 11.52 3.33
CA GLU A 1063 -13.08 10.09 3.21
C GLU A 1063 -13.89 9.72 1.95
N PHE A 1064 -14.52 10.69 1.30
CA PHE A 1064 -15.29 10.48 0.08
C PHE A 1064 -15.05 11.60 -0.95
N ASP A 1065 -15.31 11.28 -2.21
CA ASP A 1065 -15.16 12.19 -3.35
C ASP A 1065 -16.54 12.65 -3.83
N LEU A 1066 -17.51 11.72 -3.89
CA LEU A 1066 -18.89 11.95 -4.33
C LEU A 1066 -19.89 11.29 -3.38
N ALA A 1067 -21.05 11.92 -3.18
CA ALA A 1067 -22.16 11.30 -2.45
C ALA A 1067 -23.51 11.61 -3.11
N PHE A 1068 -24.15 10.60 -3.67
CA PHE A 1068 -25.38 10.73 -4.45
C PHE A 1068 -26.62 10.75 -3.56
N LEU A 1069 -27.47 11.77 -3.69
CA LEU A 1069 -28.72 11.90 -2.91
C LEU A 1069 -29.84 11.02 -3.49
N GLY A 1070 -29.69 10.58 -4.74
CA GLY A 1070 -30.51 9.56 -5.38
C GLY A 1070 -29.82 9.04 -6.64
N SER A 1071 -30.27 7.89 -7.13
CA SER A 1071 -29.74 7.28 -8.36
C SER A 1071 -30.80 6.44 -9.07
N HIS A 1072 -30.70 6.34 -10.40
CA HIS A 1072 -31.46 5.38 -11.19
C HIS A 1072 -30.78 4.01 -11.14
N ARG A 1073 -31.57 2.93 -11.02
CA ARG A 1073 -31.06 1.55 -10.88
C ARG A 1073 -31.75 0.54 -11.78
N TRP A 1074 -31.04 -0.51 -12.19
CA TRP A 1074 -31.57 -1.60 -13.04
C TRP A 1074 -32.65 -2.43 -12.36
N ASP A 1075 -32.42 -2.91 -11.13
CA ASP A 1075 -33.39 -3.69 -10.36
C ASP A 1075 -34.17 -2.76 -9.41
N TYR A 1076 -35.28 -2.22 -9.90
CA TYR A 1076 -36.06 -1.20 -9.19
C TYR A 1076 -37.00 -1.83 -8.17
N ALA A 1077 -36.47 -2.20 -7.01
CA ALA A 1077 -37.27 -2.33 -5.78
C ALA A 1077 -36.92 -1.15 -4.87
N PRO A 1078 -37.55 0.03 -5.04
CA PRO A 1078 -37.34 1.13 -4.13
C PRO A 1078 -37.73 0.62 -2.74
N ASP A 1079 -36.80 0.68 -1.79
CA ASP A 1079 -37.17 0.61 -0.38
C ASP A 1079 -37.94 1.91 -0.09
N ARG A 1080 -39.25 1.88 -0.36
CA ARG A 1080 -40.19 2.99 -0.16
C ARG A 1080 -40.54 3.15 1.32
N THR A 1081 -39.65 2.77 2.21
CA THR A 1081 -39.79 3.15 3.60
C THR A 1081 -39.44 4.63 3.66
N ASP A 1082 -40.40 5.50 4.01
CA ASP A 1082 -40.20 6.93 4.27
C ASP A 1082 -39.30 7.19 5.51
N LEU A 1083 -38.50 6.20 5.90
CA LEU A 1083 -37.80 6.07 7.17
C LEU A 1083 -36.32 6.30 6.96
N VAL A 1084 -35.67 6.97 7.92
CA VAL A 1084 -34.22 7.20 7.90
C VAL A 1084 -33.52 5.96 8.49
N PRO A 1085 -32.73 5.20 7.70
CA PRO A 1085 -32.09 3.99 8.18
C PRO A 1085 -30.85 4.30 9.03
N ARG A 1086 -30.34 3.24 9.65
CA ARG A 1086 -29.22 3.21 10.60
C ARG A 1086 -27.97 3.97 10.11
N ASN A 1087 -27.66 3.78 8.83
CA ASN A 1087 -26.67 4.51 8.06
C ASN A 1087 -27.33 4.81 6.71
N CYS A 1088 -27.66 6.08 6.47
CA CYS A 1088 -28.22 6.48 5.17
C CYS A 1088 -27.16 6.46 4.06
N TRP A 1089 -25.87 6.56 4.40
CA TRP A 1089 -24.79 6.46 3.42
C TRP A 1089 -24.18 5.08 3.40
N ARG A 1090 -23.99 4.55 2.19
CA ARG A 1090 -23.23 3.33 1.94
C ARG A 1090 -22.33 3.52 0.71
N PRO A 1091 -21.28 2.73 0.53
CA PRO A 1091 -20.49 2.73 -0.70
C PRO A 1091 -21.38 2.56 -1.94
N MET A 1092 -21.09 3.29 -3.00
CA MET A 1092 -21.82 3.20 -4.27
C MET A 1092 -21.71 1.79 -4.86
N VAL A 1093 -22.86 1.23 -5.26
CA VAL A 1093 -22.94 -0.04 -6.00
C VAL A 1093 -23.07 0.28 -7.49
N TRP A 1094 -21.94 0.28 -8.19
CA TRP A 1094 -21.87 0.70 -9.60
C TRP A 1094 -22.54 -0.27 -10.57
N GLU A 1095 -22.66 -1.56 -10.19
CA GLU A 1095 -23.24 -2.61 -11.04
C GLU A 1095 -24.71 -2.35 -11.38
N ASP A 1096 -25.44 -1.73 -10.46
CA ASP A 1096 -26.85 -1.41 -10.63
C ASP A 1096 -27.09 0.02 -11.14
N PHE A 1097 -26.06 0.84 -11.23
CA PHE A 1097 -26.16 2.27 -11.52
C PHE A 1097 -26.53 2.57 -12.98
N LEU A 1098 -27.53 3.44 -13.19
CA LEU A 1098 -27.98 3.91 -14.51
C LEU A 1098 -27.77 5.40 -14.75
N GLY A 1099 -27.68 6.19 -13.67
CA GLY A 1099 -27.61 7.64 -13.71
C GLY A 1099 -27.84 8.22 -12.31
N GLY A 1100 -27.37 9.44 -12.05
CA GLY A 1100 -27.41 10.00 -10.70
C GLY A 1100 -26.85 11.41 -10.58
N THR A 1101 -26.29 11.97 -11.66
CA THR A 1101 -25.73 13.32 -11.62
C THR A 1101 -26.81 14.41 -11.57
N PHE A 1102 -28.09 14.03 -11.57
CA PHE A 1102 -29.21 14.90 -11.25
C PHE A 1102 -29.19 15.45 -9.81
N SER A 1103 -28.56 14.78 -8.84
CA SER A 1103 -28.40 15.30 -7.47
C SER A 1103 -27.30 14.58 -6.67
N TYR A 1104 -26.17 15.27 -6.48
CA TYR A 1104 -25.01 14.71 -5.76
C TYR A 1104 -24.16 15.78 -5.07
N LEU A 1105 -23.55 15.39 -3.96
CA LEU A 1105 -22.50 16.13 -3.29
C LEU A 1105 -21.16 15.81 -3.95
N VAL A 1106 -20.34 16.83 -4.17
CA VAL A 1106 -18.95 16.70 -4.60
C VAL A 1106 -18.04 17.42 -3.61
N THR A 1107 -17.00 16.73 -3.14
CA THR A 1107 -15.99 17.36 -2.29
C THR A 1107 -14.99 18.15 -3.11
N LYS A 1108 -14.30 19.11 -2.50
CA LYS A 1108 -13.24 19.87 -3.17
C LYS A 1108 -12.14 18.97 -3.75
N ALA A 1109 -11.78 17.91 -3.02
CA ALA A 1109 -10.84 16.89 -3.49
C ALA A 1109 -11.42 16.06 -4.64
N GLY A 1110 -12.68 15.61 -4.51
CA GLY A 1110 -13.37 14.85 -5.55
C GLY A 1110 -13.52 15.64 -6.86
N ALA A 1111 -13.81 16.93 -6.79
CA ALA A 1111 -13.89 17.80 -7.96
C ALA A 1111 -12.55 17.92 -8.70
N ARG A 1112 -11.44 18.15 -7.97
CA ARG A 1112 -10.10 18.17 -8.58
C ARG A 1112 -9.78 16.84 -9.26
N LYS A 1113 -10.08 15.74 -8.59
CA LYS A 1113 -9.89 14.40 -9.15
C LYS A 1113 -10.69 14.17 -10.43
N LEU A 1114 -11.95 14.58 -10.46
CA LEU A 1114 -12.79 14.49 -11.66
C LEU A 1114 -12.28 15.36 -12.80
N LEU A 1115 -11.77 16.56 -12.51
CA LEU A 1115 -11.13 17.44 -13.50
C LEU A 1115 -9.85 16.82 -14.06
N ASP A 1116 -9.00 16.26 -13.19
CA ASP A 1116 -7.76 15.59 -13.59
C ASP A 1116 -8.04 14.37 -14.48
N ILE A 1117 -9.04 13.56 -14.13
CA ILE A 1117 -9.49 12.43 -14.95
C ILE A 1117 -10.02 12.91 -16.30
N ALA A 1118 -10.85 13.96 -16.32
CA ALA A 1118 -11.39 14.52 -17.55
C ALA A 1118 -10.29 15.05 -18.48
N GLU A 1119 -9.25 15.68 -17.93
CA GLU A 1119 -8.09 16.14 -18.70
C GLU A 1119 -7.25 14.95 -19.19
N ARG A 1120 -6.95 13.97 -18.33
CA ARG A 1120 -6.12 12.79 -18.64
C ARG A 1120 -6.73 11.86 -19.68
N ASP A 1121 -8.02 11.55 -19.55
CA ASP A 1121 -8.67 10.49 -20.33
C ASP A 1121 -9.66 11.01 -21.37
N GLY A 1122 -10.14 12.25 -21.20
CA GLY A 1122 -11.28 12.79 -21.93
C GLY A 1122 -12.60 12.26 -21.40
N ILE A 1123 -13.68 13.01 -21.60
CA ILE A 1123 -15.04 12.60 -21.24
C ILE A 1123 -15.62 11.76 -22.38
N GLN A 1124 -15.49 10.44 -22.22
CA GLN A 1124 -15.83 9.46 -23.25
C GLN A 1124 -17.31 9.04 -23.26
N THR A 1125 -18.02 9.25 -22.15
CA THR A 1125 -19.43 8.92 -21.98
C THR A 1125 -20.20 10.12 -21.46
N ALA A 1126 -21.53 10.10 -21.52
CA ALA A 1126 -22.34 11.17 -20.94
C ALA A 1126 -21.98 11.38 -19.45
N ILE A 1127 -22.12 12.61 -18.95
CA ILE A 1127 -21.62 13.00 -17.63
C ILE A 1127 -22.18 12.14 -16.48
N ASP A 1128 -23.40 11.62 -16.62
CA ASP A 1128 -24.01 10.67 -15.68
C ASP A 1128 -23.16 9.39 -15.52
N TRP A 1129 -22.60 8.87 -16.60
CA TRP A 1129 -21.85 7.62 -16.65
C TRP A 1129 -20.36 7.82 -16.39
N PHE A 1130 -19.88 9.06 -16.47
CA PHE A 1130 -18.48 9.39 -16.30
C PHE A 1130 -17.95 8.99 -14.91
N PRO A 1131 -18.57 9.35 -13.78
CA PRO A 1131 -18.14 8.86 -12.47
C PRO A 1131 -18.13 7.33 -12.34
N MET A 1132 -19.12 6.64 -12.93
CA MET A 1132 -19.22 5.19 -12.87
C MET A 1132 -18.06 4.51 -13.61
N ARG A 1133 -17.67 5.02 -14.79
CA ARG A 1133 -16.53 4.49 -15.57
C ARG A 1133 -15.20 4.58 -14.82
N HIS A 1134 -15.09 5.57 -13.92
CA HIS A 1134 -13.92 5.81 -13.08
C HIS A 1134 -14.17 5.44 -11.61
N GLY A 1135 -15.16 4.57 -11.35
CA GLY A 1135 -15.58 4.21 -10.00
C GLY A 1135 -14.49 3.55 -9.15
N SER A 1136 -13.50 2.89 -9.77
CA SER A 1136 -12.33 2.34 -9.06
C SER A 1136 -11.36 3.42 -8.57
N GLU A 1137 -11.39 4.60 -9.20
CA GLU A 1137 -10.59 5.76 -8.81
C GLU A 1137 -11.37 6.69 -7.86
N LEU A 1138 -12.69 6.54 -7.70
CA LEU A 1138 -13.53 7.46 -6.93
C LEU A 1138 -14.14 6.80 -5.69
N ARG A 1139 -14.03 7.47 -4.54
CA ARG A 1139 -14.74 7.07 -3.31
C ARG A 1139 -16.15 7.65 -3.33
N ALA A 1140 -17.07 6.93 -3.95
CA ALA A 1140 -18.45 7.35 -4.07
C ALA A 1140 -19.36 6.69 -3.03
N LEU A 1141 -20.30 7.48 -2.50
CA LEU A 1141 -21.36 7.04 -1.60
C LEU A 1141 -22.72 7.21 -2.26
N GLU A 1142 -23.69 6.40 -1.84
CA GLU A 1142 -25.10 6.58 -2.18
C GLU A 1142 -25.96 6.69 -0.93
N CYS A 1143 -26.97 7.56 -1.00
CA CYS A 1143 -27.98 7.69 0.04
C CYS A 1143 -29.04 6.60 -0.11
N THR A 1144 -29.44 5.99 1.00
CA THR A 1144 -30.56 5.05 1.07
C THR A 1144 -31.41 5.38 2.31
N PRO A 1145 -32.74 5.52 2.19
CA PRO A 1145 -33.47 5.70 0.95
C PRO A 1145 -33.05 7.00 0.25
N ASP A 1146 -33.39 7.11 -1.04
CA ASP A 1146 -33.11 8.32 -1.81
C ASP A 1146 -33.83 9.54 -1.18
N LEU A 1147 -33.12 10.66 -1.08
CA LEU A 1147 -33.67 11.95 -0.65
C LEU A 1147 -34.17 12.79 -1.83
N VAL A 1148 -33.69 12.45 -3.02
CA VAL A 1148 -34.02 13.14 -4.27
C VAL A 1148 -34.27 12.11 -5.35
N ILE A 1149 -35.35 12.27 -6.10
CA ILE A 1149 -35.67 11.42 -7.25
C ILE A 1149 -35.74 12.28 -8.51
N SER A 1150 -35.48 11.70 -9.68
CA SER A 1150 -35.68 12.36 -10.97
C SER A 1150 -36.39 11.38 -11.93
N PRO A 1151 -37.30 11.85 -12.80
CA PRO A 1151 -38.00 10.98 -13.74
C PRO A 1151 -37.05 10.35 -14.77
N LEU A 1152 -36.97 9.01 -14.81
CA LEU A 1152 -36.23 8.27 -15.84
C LEU A 1152 -37.09 8.09 -17.10
N ALA A 1153 -36.57 8.50 -18.26
CA ALA A 1153 -37.22 8.29 -19.55
C ALA A 1153 -36.90 6.90 -20.11
N TRP A 1154 -37.89 6.02 -20.10
CA TRP A 1154 -37.77 4.68 -20.68
C TRP A 1154 -37.90 4.71 -22.22
N PRO A 1155 -37.22 3.80 -22.95
CA PRO A 1155 -37.40 3.66 -24.39
C PRO A 1155 -38.89 3.55 -24.77
N GLY A 1156 -39.38 4.46 -25.61
CA GLY A 1156 -40.79 4.52 -26.04
C GLY A 1156 -41.73 5.37 -25.16
N ARG A 1157 -41.24 6.01 -24.08
CA ARG A 1157 -41.97 7.04 -23.32
C ARG A 1157 -41.39 8.42 -23.62
N SER A 1158 -42.24 9.44 -23.76
CA SER A 1158 -41.80 10.82 -23.96
C SER A 1158 -41.41 11.45 -22.63
N GLY A 1159 -40.11 11.45 -22.31
CA GLY A 1159 -39.53 12.32 -21.27
C GLY A 1159 -39.22 13.71 -21.85
N ASP A 1160 -39.39 14.78 -21.07
CA ASP A 1160 -39.01 16.15 -21.43
C ASP A 1160 -37.53 16.38 -21.09
N SER A 1161 -36.64 15.93 -21.97
CA SER A 1161 -35.19 16.15 -21.84
C SER A 1161 -34.61 16.74 -23.13
N ASP A 1162 -33.87 17.83 -22.97
CA ASP A 1162 -33.11 18.50 -24.02
C ASP A 1162 -31.89 17.69 -24.49
N ILE A 1163 -31.51 16.63 -23.75
CA ILE A 1163 -30.40 15.73 -24.09
C ILE A 1163 -30.92 14.52 -24.87
N GLN A 1164 -32.03 13.91 -24.43
CA GLN A 1164 -32.45 12.60 -24.93
C GLN A 1164 -32.93 12.64 -26.38
N HIS A 1165 -33.61 13.72 -26.81
CA HIS A 1165 -34.20 13.83 -28.15
C HIS A 1165 -33.37 14.64 -29.16
N ASP A 1166 -32.31 15.31 -28.70
CA ASP A 1166 -31.44 16.12 -29.57
C ASP A 1166 -30.22 15.31 -30.03
N PHE A 1167 -30.29 14.78 -31.26
CA PHE A 1167 -29.23 13.99 -31.88
C PHE A 1167 -28.27 14.82 -32.74
N GLU A 1168 -28.44 16.15 -32.78
CA GLU A 1168 -27.54 17.02 -33.53
C GLU A 1168 -26.16 17.09 -32.88
N VAL A 1169 -25.14 17.09 -33.73
CA VAL A 1169 -23.72 17.10 -33.35
C VAL A 1169 -23.13 18.49 -33.52
N LEU A 1170 -22.15 18.85 -32.69
CA LEU A 1170 -21.43 20.12 -32.85
C LEU A 1170 -20.70 20.16 -34.19
N ARG A 1171 -20.70 21.33 -34.84
CA ARG A 1171 -20.00 21.57 -36.09
C ARG A 1171 -18.89 22.61 -35.87
N PRO A 1172 -17.78 22.55 -36.63
CA PRO A 1172 -16.76 23.60 -36.59
C PRO A 1172 -17.39 24.95 -36.95
N ALA A 1173 -16.99 26.01 -36.25
CA ALA A 1173 -17.46 27.36 -36.55
C ALA A 1173 -17.17 27.72 -38.02
N PRO A 1174 -18.10 28.35 -38.75
CA PRO A 1174 -17.84 28.79 -40.12
C PRO A 1174 -16.68 29.80 -40.14
N PRO A 1175 -15.78 29.76 -41.14
CA PRO A 1175 -14.64 30.66 -41.21
C PRO A 1175 -15.13 32.12 -41.22
N LYS A 1176 -14.62 32.92 -40.27
CA LYS A 1176 -14.91 34.37 -40.19
C LYS A 1176 -14.51 35.00 -41.52
N ILE A 1177 -15.49 35.39 -42.34
CA ILE A 1177 -15.27 36.19 -43.54
C ILE A 1177 -14.78 37.55 -43.05
N HIS A 1178 -13.48 37.82 -43.24
CA HIS A 1178 -12.93 39.17 -43.09
C HIS A 1178 -13.58 40.07 -44.15
N ALA A 1179 -14.57 40.85 -43.73
CA ALA A 1179 -15.07 41.96 -44.52
C ALA A 1179 -13.97 43.03 -44.59
N HIS A 1180 -13.23 43.02 -45.70
CA HIS A 1180 -12.41 44.16 -46.08
C HIS A 1180 -13.33 45.36 -46.33
N HIS A 1181 -13.14 46.41 -45.54
CA HIS A 1181 -13.65 47.75 -45.82
C HIS A 1181 -13.22 48.18 -47.23
N THR A 1182 -14.17 48.36 -48.13
CA THR A 1182 -14.03 49.20 -49.31
C THR A 1182 -14.70 50.54 -49.02
N ASP A 1183 -13.89 51.55 -48.73
CA ASP A 1183 -14.28 52.95 -48.88
C ASP A 1183 -14.39 53.27 -50.39
N ALA A 1184 -15.61 53.55 -50.84
CA ALA A 1184 -15.84 54.35 -52.04
C ALA A 1184 -17.15 55.11 -51.88
N ALA A 1185 -17.04 56.36 -51.43
CA ALA A 1185 -18.12 57.33 -51.53
C ALA A 1185 -18.31 57.74 -52.99
N HIS A 1186 -19.50 57.51 -53.56
CA HIS A 1186 -20.11 58.40 -54.55
C HIS A 1186 -21.64 58.22 -54.61
N SER A 1187 -22.32 59.19 -54.00
CA SER A 1187 -23.53 59.91 -54.45
C SER A 1187 -24.35 59.35 -55.62
N SER A 1188 -25.64 59.03 -55.37
CA SER A 1188 -26.81 59.75 -55.93
C SER A 1188 -28.14 59.03 -55.61
N GLU A 1189 -29.11 59.82 -55.11
CA GLU A 1189 -30.56 59.59 -54.94
C GLU A 1189 -31.06 58.63 -53.85
#